data_AF-A0A387HGV2-F1
#
_entry.id   AF-A0A387HGV2-F1
#
_cell.length_a   1.000
_cell.length_b   1.000
_cell.length_c   1.000
_cell.angle_alpha   90.00
_cell.angle_beta   90.00
_cell.angle_gamma   90.00
#
_symmetry.space_group_name_H-M   'P 1'
#
loop_
_entity.id
_entity.type
_entity.pdbx_description
1 polymer ?
#
loop_
_entity_poly.entity_id
_entity_poly.type
_entity_poly.pdbx_seq_one_letter_code
_entity_poly.pdbx_strand_id
1 'polypeptide(L)'
;MRMIRAAIDAVRQEPPPSAPAGAVPGRTAAARRAAAAVASLACAVALGAAGLGGGAPASAAESAPLSPLAVAGRGATVPFTELEAEAAATNGTVIGPDRTYTTLPSEASGRSAVKLDAAGQYVEFTLPRAANAVDIRYSVPDNAAGTGISAPVELSSGGAKLKDLTFTSKYGWFYGSYPFQNQPGDKPHHFYDETRALLGRTLPQGAKVRVTLPSTAATPWAVVDLADFELVPDPVGRPAGSLSVVDYGADASGAADSTSAFQRAVDAGKAQAKVVYIPTGTFKLTDHVVVDQVTLAGAGPWYSVLTGRSSTDRTRAAGIYGKYVGGGGYKGGIRPYEAGGPSRDVVLKDFALMGEITERIDEDQVNGIGGALSNSTVDNVWLQHTKVGAWMDGPMDGFHIKNSRILDQTADGVNFHWGVTHSSVENTFLRNTGDDGLAMWSDTVTDANNTFQNNTVVAPVLANNIALYGGRDNAATDNVVADTVTNGGGLHVGNRFDGVNPGSGTDVQGTITLARNTTIRAGNADLGWPFPIGAVWFDSRNSTMDKAAVNVTDTDILDSSYAAIHFVSGTTKGVSFSRVNIDGTGTFALQFNDPAQLSMAGVTAKNLGFSEPVYSCLGGNLALTQGAGNSGWNGKLPATYCGEWPKPNYDHGGSTTPPSSPSPTGPGSPSPSTPPADPDLAKGRPVTETSHTQVYDAAKAVDGDANTYWESANNAFPQSITVDLGSVRSVGRLVLKLPPATAWGARTQTLSVLGSTDNGSYGQLLASRGYTFDPATGNRATLTLPANTTTRYLRLTVTANTGWPAAQFSEFEAYAP
;
A
#
# COMPACT_ATOMS: atom_id res chain seq x y z
N MET A 1 13.96 20.51 22.67
CA MET A 1 14.17 21.83 21.99
C MET A 1 15.54 21.96 21.27
N ARG A 2 16.15 20.84 20.85
CA ARG A 2 17.33 20.79 19.94
C ARG A 2 17.22 19.63 18.91
N MET A 3 16.05 18.98 18.79
CA MET A 3 15.91 17.63 18.21
C MET A 3 15.27 17.58 16.82
N ILE A 4 15.04 18.73 16.17
CA ILE A 4 14.62 18.82 14.75
C ILE A 4 15.42 19.94 14.05
N ARG A 5 16.73 19.99 14.34
CA ARG A 5 17.67 20.85 13.59
C ARG A 5 18.70 20.04 12.78
N ALA A 6 18.81 18.74 13.06
CA ALA A 6 19.76 17.84 12.42
C ALA A 6 19.42 17.52 10.95
N ALA A 7 18.16 17.68 10.52
CA ALA A 7 17.77 17.55 9.11
C ALA A 7 18.03 18.82 8.26
N ILE A 8 18.35 19.96 8.89
CA ILE A 8 18.50 21.26 8.21
C ILE A 8 19.95 21.79 8.26
N ASP A 9 20.76 21.42 9.26
CA ASP A 9 22.10 21.99 9.45
C ASP A 9 23.22 21.37 8.58
N ALA A 10 22.93 20.41 7.69
CA ALA A 10 23.90 19.90 6.72
C ALA A 10 24.11 20.82 5.48
N VAL A 11 23.45 21.98 5.42
CA VAL A 11 23.45 22.89 4.25
C VAL A 11 24.40 24.09 4.39
N ARG A 12 25.23 24.19 5.44
CA ARG A 12 26.14 25.34 5.58
C ARG A 12 27.48 24.99 6.18
N GLN A 13 28.44 24.57 5.35
CA GLN A 13 29.85 25.01 5.46
C GLN A 13 30.54 24.92 4.09
N GLU A 14 30.60 26.05 3.38
CA GLU A 14 31.85 26.63 2.85
C GLU A 14 31.58 28.03 2.25
N PRO A 15 32.52 29.01 2.39
CA PRO A 15 32.27 30.41 2.05
C PRO A 15 32.45 30.66 0.53
N PRO A 16 31.70 31.61 -0.07
CA PRO A 16 31.90 31.96 -1.48
C PRO A 16 33.24 32.71 -1.66
N PRO A 17 33.96 32.49 -2.77
CA PRO A 17 35.17 33.25 -3.08
C PRO A 17 34.81 34.71 -3.38
N SER A 18 35.61 35.60 -2.81
CA SER A 18 35.57 37.04 -3.02
C SER A 18 36.03 37.40 -4.44
N ALA A 19 35.25 38.22 -5.14
CA ALA A 19 35.69 38.96 -6.32
C ALA A 19 35.11 40.38 -6.31
N PRO A 20 35.86 41.39 -6.80
CA PRO A 20 35.76 42.76 -6.33
C PRO A 20 34.73 43.61 -7.09
N ALA A 21 34.33 44.68 -6.40
CA ALA A 21 33.42 45.72 -6.86
C ALA A 21 33.92 46.46 -8.12
N GLY A 22 33.01 46.66 -9.07
CA GLY A 22 33.16 47.55 -10.22
C GLY A 22 31.87 48.35 -10.44
N ALA A 23 32.02 49.67 -10.49
CA ALA A 23 30.96 50.67 -10.34
C ALA A 23 29.98 50.80 -11.51
N VAL A 24 28.77 51.27 -11.19
CA VAL A 24 27.74 51.79 -12.11
C VAL A 24 27.97 53.29 -12.35
N PRO A 25 27.71 53.80 -13.57
CA PRO A 25 26.65 54.82 -13.73
C PRO A 25 25.81 54.48 -14.99
N GLY A 26 24.48 54.50 -15.00
CA GLY A 26 23.57 55.58 -14.63
C GLY A 26 23.19 56.41 -15.87
N ARG A 27 21.97 56.28 -16.41
CA ARG A 27 21.15 57.37 -17.01
C ARG A 27 19.85 56.91 -17.73
N THR A 28 18.72 57.31 -17.13
CA THR A 28 17.55 58.03 -17.69
C THR A 28 16.92 57.67 -19.06
N ALA A 29 15.64 57.28 -18.97
CA ALA A 29 14.43 57.79 -19.66
C ALA A 29 14.35 57.89 -21.20
N ALA A 30 13.31 57.28 -21.79
CA ALA A 30 12.26 57.98 -22.53
C ALA A 30 11.18 57.02 -23.07
N ALA A 31 9.93 57.45 -22.97
CA ALA A 31 8.74 56.82 -23.53
C ALA A 31 8.67 56.95 -25.05
N ARG A 32 7.95 56.04 -25.72
CA ARG A 32 7.12 56.35 -26.90
C ARG A 32 6.09 55.26 -27.21
N ARG A 33 4.84 55.71 -27.34
CA ARG A 33 3.67 55.01 -27.89
C ARG A 33 3.85 54.78 -29.40
N ALA A 34 3.28 53.70 -29.92
CA ALA A 34 2.64 53.69 -31.23
C ALA A 34 1.60 52.56 -31.30
N ALA A 35 0.36 52.95 -31.61
CA ALA A 35 -0.76 52.07 -31.90
C ALA A 35 -0.81 51.78 -33.41
N ALA A 36 -1.37 50.63 -33.79
CA ALA A 36 -2.05 50.48 -35.08
C ALA A 36 -3.10 49.36 -34.97
N ALA A 37 -4.36 49.76 -35.13
CA ALA A 37 -5.51 48.89 -35.39
C ALA A 37 -5.87 49.00 -36.87
N VAL A 38 -6.29 47.91 -37.49
CA VAL A 38 -7.15 47.92 -38.69
C VAL A 38 -8.19 46.81 -38.53
N ALA A 39 -9.44 47.22 -38.70
CA ALA A 39 -10.67 46.44 -38.59
C ALA A 39 -11.23 46.09 -39.98
N SER A 40 -12.00 45.01 -40.06
CA SER A 40 -13.09 44.81 -41.05
C SER A 40 -13.69 43.41 -40.86
N LEU A 41 -14.97 43.13 -41.01
CA LEU A 41 -16.25 43.84 -40.94
C LEU A 41 -17.28 42.70 -40.88
N ALA A 42 -18.29 42.81 -40.03
CA ALA A 42 -19.31 41.81 -39.82
C ALA A 42 -20.24 41.63 -41.04
N CYS A 43 -20.80 40.42 -41.19
CA CYS A 43 -22.11 40.25 -41.83
C CYS A 43 -22.91 39.21 -41.05
N ALA A 44 -23.99 39.65 -40.41
CA ALA A 44 -24.94 38.80 -39.70
C ALA A 44 -26.05 38.37 -40.66
N VAL A 45 -26.45 37.10 -40.59
CA VAL A 45 -27.78 36.64 -41.02
C VAL A 45 -28.33 35.78 -39.89
N ALA A 46 -29.45 36.22 -39.33
CA ALA A 46 -30.20 35.48 -38.32
C ALA A 46 -31.19 34.53 -39.00
N LEU A 47 -31.27 33.29 -38.51
CA LEU A 47 -32.46 32.46 -38.56
C LEU A 47 -32.50 31.60 -37.30
N GLY A 48 -33.59 31.73 -36.55
CA GLY A 48 -33.84 30.94 -35.35
C GLY A 48 -34.30 29.52 -35.68
N ALA A 49 -33.92 28.58 -34.84
CA ALA A 49 -34.61 27.32 -34.62
C ALA A 49 -34.35 26.87 -33.17
N ALA A 50 -35.44 26.59 -32.44
CA ALA A 50 -35.40 25.95 -31.13
C ALA A 50 -34.97 24.48 -31.28
N GLY A 51 -34.15 23.97 -30.36
CA GLY A 51 -33.92 22.52 -30.24
C GLY A 51 -32.62 22.11 -29.55
N LEU A 52 -32.74 21.67 -28.29
CA LEU A 52 -31.89 20.73 -27.54
C LEU A 52 -30.44 21.15 -27.23
N GLY A 53 -30.14 21.29 -25.94
CA GLY A 53 -28.81 21.55 -25.42
C GLY A 53 -27.81 20.47 -25.83
N GLY A 54 -26.86 20.84 -26.69
CA GLY A 54 -25.68 20.05 -26.96
C GLY A 54 -24.68 20.21 -25.82
N GLY A 55 -24.65 19.23 -24.90
CA GLY A 55 -23.46 19.05 -24.06
C GLY A 55 -22.25 18.79 -24.94
N ALA A 56 -21.08 19.29 -24.54
CA ALA A 56 -19.83 19.00 -25.22
C ALA A 56 -19.68 17.46 -25.39
N PRO A 57 -19.22 16.98 -26.56
CA PRO A 57 -19.02 15.55 -26.77
C PRO A 57 -18.01 15.03 -25.73
N ALA A 58 -18.32 13.90 -25.10
CA ALA A 58 -17.42 13.24 -24.16
C ALA A 58 -16.08 12.93 -24.85
N SER A 59 -14.96 13.20 -24.19
CA SER A 59 -13.65 12.80 -24.72
C SER A 59 -13.50 11.28 -24.66
N ALA A 60 -12.73 10.72 -25.60
CA ALA A 60 -12.35 9.32 -25.53
C ALA A 60 -11.45 9.09 -24.30
N ALA A 61 -11.64 7.97 -23.60
CA ALA A 61 -10.80 7.56 -22.48
C ALA A 61 -9.34 7.38 -22.92
N GLU A 62 -8.39 7.86 -22.13
CA GLU A 62 -6.97 7.52 -22.30
C GLU A 62 -6.70 6.10 -21.77
N SER A 63 -5.59 5.48 -22.20
CA SER A 63 -5.19 4.18 -21.65
C SER A 63 -4.75 4.37 -20.19
N ALA A 64 -5.38 3.62 -19.27
CA ALA A 64 -5.01 3.69 -17.85
C ALA A 64 -3.51 3.43 -17.63
N PRO A 65 -2.87 4.15 -16.70
CA PRO A 65 -1.51 3.86 -16.30
C PRO A 65 -1.41 2.48 -15.65
N LEU A 66 -0.19 1.97 -15.50
CA LEU A 66 0.02 0.72 -14.77
C LEU A 66 -0.44 0.89 -13.31
N SER A 67 -1.51 0.17 -12.94
CA SER A 67 -2.06 0.19 -11.59
C SER A 67 -1.18 -0.59 -10.62
N PRO A 68 -0.92 -0.04 -9.42
CA PRO A 68 -0.22 -0.77 -8.36
C PRO A 68 -1.00 -1.97 -7.81
N LEU A 69 -2.31 -2.07 -8.07
CA LEU A 69 -3.15 -3.20 -7.66
C LEU A 69 -3.20 -4.33 -8.70
N ALA A 70 -2.60 -4.13 -9.88
CA ALA A 70 -2.60 -5.11 -10.97
C ALA A 70 -1.34 -6.00 -11.00
N VAL A 71 -0.44 -5.87 -10.01
CA VAL A 71 0.80 -6.65 -9.95
C VAL A 71 0.53 -8.03 -9.37
N ALA A 72 0.56 -9.05 -10.22
CA ALA A 72 0.25 -10.42 -9.81
C ALA A 72 1.18 -10.94 -8.69
N GLY A 73 0.58 -11.44 -7.61
CA GLY A 73 1.30 -12.08 -6.50
C GLY A 73 2.06 -11.14 -5.56
N ARG A 74 1.94 -9.83 -5.74
CA ARG A 74 2.55 -8.79 -4.90
C ARG A 74 1.51 -7.74 -4.52
N GLY A 75 1.82 -6.94 -3.51
CA GLY A 75 0.95 -5.90 -3.02
C GLY A 75 -0.17 -6.45 -2.14
N ALA A 76 -0.97 -5.52 -1.63
CA ALA A 76 -2.14 -5.83 -0.81
C ALA A 76 -3.26 -6.40 -1.67
N THR A 77 -3.87 -7.47 -1.18
CA THR A 77 -5.16 -7.96 -1.65
C THR A 77 -6.26 -7.08 -1.06
N VAL A 78 -6.85 -6.25 -1.90
CA VAL A 78 -7.88 -5.29 -1.49
C VAL A 78 -9.31 -5.77 -1.83
N PRO A 79 -10.33 -5.42 -1.03
CA PRO A 79 -11.72 -5.82 -1.28
C PRO A 79 -12.42 -4.94 -2.32
N PHE A 80 -11.79 -3.85 -2.75
CA PHE A 80 -12.32 -2.89 -3.72
C PHE A 80 -11.70 -3.06 -5.11
N THR A 81 -12.31 -2.46 -6.11
CA THR A 81 -11.70 -2.25 -7.43
C THR A 81 -11.50 -0.77 -7.66
N GLU A 82 -10.25 -0.39 -7.87
CA GLU A 82 -9.81 0.95 -8.23
C GLU A 82 -10.07 1.21 -9.71
N LEU A 83 -10.60 2.39 -10.03
CA LEU A 83 -10.80 2.88 -11.38
C LEU A 83 -10.26 4.30 -11.49
N GLU A 84 -9.26 4.49 -12.35
CA GLU A 84 -8.66 5.80 -12.65
C GLU A 84 -9.63 6.70 -13.43
N ALA A 85 -9.71 7.98 -13.06
CA ALA A 85 -10.67 8.92 -13.65
C ALA A 85 -10.34 9.28 -15.10
N GLU A 86 -9.06 9.38 -15.45
CA GLU A 86 -8.58 9.67 -16.81
C GLU A 86 -8.88 8.55 -17.81
N ALA A 87 -9.13 7.34 -17.30
CA ALA A 87 -9.58 6.19 -18.09
C ALA A 87 -11.13 6.06 -18.13
N ALA A 88 -11.86 6.90 -17.40
CA ALA A 88 -13.31 6.91 -17.35
C ALA A 88 -13.92 7.89 -18.37
N ALA A 89 -15.22 7.75 -18.65
CA ALA A 89 -15.91 8.67 -19.56
C ALA A 89 -16.10 10.03 -18.88
N THR A 90 -15.68 11.12 -19.53
CA THR A 90 -15.74 12.46 -18.95
C THR A 90 -16.09 13.53 -19.99
N ASN A 91 -16.68 14.63 -19.53
CA ASN A 91 -16.80 15.89 -20.25
C ASN A 91 -16.05 17.04 -19.54
N GLY A 92 -15.27 16.72 -18.50
CA GLY A 92 -14.24 17.56 -17.92
C GLY A 92 -12.95 17.52 -18.73
N THR A 93 -11.85 17.97 -18.13
CA THR A 93 -10.53 18.02 -18.77
C THR A 93 -9.59 17.03 -18.09
N VAL A 94 -9.03 16.08 -18.85
CA VAL A 94 -7.91 15.24 -18.37
C VAL A 94 -6.68 16.14 -18.17
N ILE A 95 -6.04 16.04 -17.02
CA ILE A 95 -4.78 16.72 -16.68
C ILE A 95 -3.69 15.68 -16.44
N GLY A 96 -2.44 16.03 -16.78
CA GLY A 96 -1.31 15.09 -16.73
C GLY A 96 -1.13 14.30 -18.03
N PRO A 97 -0.22 13.31 -18.04
CA PRO A 97 0.65 12.94 -16.93
C PRO A 97 1.72 14.01 -16.64
N ASP A 98 1.94 14.37 -15.37
CA ASP A 98 3.02 15.29 -14.94
C ASP A 98 3.63 14.82 -13.61
N ARG A 99 4.96 14.86 -13.49
CA ARG A 99 5.72 14.48 -12.28
C ARG A 99 6.38 15.68 -11.59
N THR A 100 6.10 16.89 -12.07
CA THR A 100 6.66 18.11 -11.53
C THR A 100 6.07 18.36 -10.15
N TYR A 101 6.89 18.25 -9.08
CA TYR A 101 6.49 18.58 -7.72
C TYR A 101 5.78 19.94 -7.68
N THR A 102 4.74 20.05 -6.84
CA THR A 102 3.81 21.20 -6.73
C THR A 102 2.73 21.31 -7.81
N THR A 103 2.56 20.29 -8.65
CA THR A 103 1.45 20.21 -9.60
C THR A 103 0.41 19.18 -9.15
N LEU A 104 -0.87 19.43 -9.45
CA LEU A 104 -1.95 18.47 -9.16
C LEU A 104 -1.69 17.09 -9.77
N PRO A 105 -1.25 16.93 -11.04
CA PRO A 105 -1.01 15.60 -11.57
C PRO A 105 0.19 14.91 -10.90
N SER A 106 1.18 15.64 -10.36
CA SER A 106 2.31 15.00 -9.67
C SER A 106 1.91 14.21 -8.43
N GLU A 107 0.76 14.49 -7.81
CA GLU A 107 0.27 13.73 -6.66
C GLU A 107 -0.93 12.84 -7.00
N ALA A 108 -1.40 12.85 -8.25
CA ALA A 108 -2.45 11.96 -8.75
C ALA A 108 -1.92 10.52 -8.87
N SER A 109 -2.78 9.52 -8.66
CA SER A 109 -2.45 8.13 -9.02
C SER A 109 -2.14 8.09 -10.50
N GLY A 110 -1.09 7.36 -10.91
CA GLY A 110 -0.76 7.29 -12.33
C GLY A 110 -0.27 8.60 -12.96
N ARG A 111 -0.20 9.68 -12.16
CA ARG A 111 0.20 11.04 -12.51
C ARG A 111 -0.78 11.82 -13.38
N SER A 112 -2.02 11.34 -13.51
CA SER A 112 -3.09 11.97 -14.30
C SER A 112 -4.39 11.99 -13.52
N ALA A 113 -5.29 12.92 -13.84
CA ALA A 113 -6.60 13.02 -13.20
C ALA A 113 -7.59 13.75 -14.11
N VAL A 114 -8.83 13.94 -13.67
CA VAL A 114 -9.84 14.73 -14.41
C VAL A 114 -10.25 15.96 -13.62
N LYS A 115 -10.06 17.14 -14.23
CA LYS A 115 -10.53 18.43 -13.70
C LYS A 115 -11.94 18.76 -14.20
N LEU A 116 -12.80 19.13 -13.25
CA LEU A 116 -14.16 19.63 -13.41
C LEU A 116 -14.19 21.11 -12.99
N ASP A 117 -14.34 22.04 -13.91
CA ASP A 117 -14.34 23.50 -13.69
C ASP A 117 -15.58 24.22 -14.26
N ALA A 118 -16.59 23.46 -14.69
CA ALA A 118 -17.90 23.97 -15.07
C ALA A 118 -19.04 23.14 -14.46
N ALA A 119 -20.16 23.81 -14.19
CA ALA A 119 -21.37 23.16 -13.69
C ALA A 119 -21.87 22.07 -14.65
N GLY A 120 -22.17 20.89 -14.12
CA GLY A 120 -22.62 19.72 -14.88
C GLY A 120 -21.50 18.89 -15.51
N GLN A 121 -20.23 19.27 -15.33
CA GLN A 121 -19.12 18.39 -15.70
C GLN A 121 -19.03 17.18 -14.77
N TYR A 122 -18.58 16.05 -15.31
CA TYR A 122 -18.58 14.78 -14.60
C TYR A 122 -17.46 13.84 -15.02
N VAL A 123 -17.21 12.86 -14.16
CA VAL A 123 -16.52 11.59 -14.47
C VAL A 123 -17.53 10.44 -14.30
N GLU A 124 -17.63 9.54 -15.27
CA GLU A 124 -18.54 8.40 -15.28
C GLU A 124 -17.77 7.06 -15.36
N PHE A 125 -17.71 6.39 -14.22
CA PHE A 125 -17.10 5.08 -14.06
C PHE A 125 -18.06 3.97 -14.48
N THR A 126 -17.53 2.90 -15.07
CA THR A 126 -18.29 1.68 -15.37
C THR A 126 -17.83 0.55 -14.46
N LEU A 127 -18.74 0.01 -13.65
CA LEU A 127 -18.36 -0.98 -12.65
C LEU A 127 -17.94 -2.32 -13.28
N PRO A 128 -16.73 -2.84 -13.00
CA PRO A 128 -16.30 -4.14 -13.51
C PRO A 128 -16.90 -5.32 -12.74
N ARG A 129 -17.43 -5.08 -11.54
CA ARG A 129 -18.15 -6.03 -10.68
C ARG A 129 -19.19 -5.30 -9.83
N ALA A 130 -20.05 -6.05 -9.13
CA ALA A 130 -21.03 -5.44 -8.25
C ALA A 130 -20.36 -4.67 -7.09
N ALA A 131 -20.95 -3.55 -6.68
CA ALA A 131 -20.48 -2.72 -5.56
C ALA A 131 -21.66 -2.03 -4.87
N ASN A 132 -21.54 -1.80 -3.57
CA ASN A 132 -22.52 -1.06 -2.75
C ASN A 132 -21.88 0.09 -1.96
N ALA A 133 -20.59 0.34 -2.16
CA ALA A 133 -19.84 1.44 -1.58
C ALA A 133 -18.84 2.01 -2.60
N VAL A 134 -18.45 3.26 -2.38
CA VAL A 134 -17.41 3.95 -3.13
C VAL A 134 -16.54 4.76 -2.18
N ASP A 135 -15.24 4.81 -2.46
CA ASP A 135 -14.31 5.81 -1.96
C ASP A 135 -13.74 6.58 -3.15
N ILE A 136 -13.63 7.90 -3.05
CA ILE A 136 -13.26 8.76 -4.18
C ILE A 136 -12.09 9.62 -3.73
N ARG A 137 -10.99 9.56 -4.47
CA ARG A 137 -9.86 10.47 -4.31
C ARG A 137 -10.05 11.70 -5.17
N TYR A 138 -9.94 12.87 -4.55
CA TYR A 138 -10.27 14.13 -5.19
C TYR A 138 -9.39 15.27 -4.68
N SER A 139 -9.43 16.41 -5.36
CA SER A 139 -8.90 17.67 -4.85
C SER A 139 -9.85 18.82 -5.16
N VAL A 140 -9.96 19.77 -4.24
CA VAL A 140 -10.62 21.07 -4.41
C VAL A 140 -9.66 22.15 -3.90
N PRO A 141 -9.75 23.41 -4.37
CA PRO A 141 -8.83 24.45 -3.93
C PRO A 141 -8.93 24.70 -2.43
N ASP A 142 -7.83 25.14 -1.84
CA ASP A 142 -7.82 25.71 -0.50
C ASP A 142 -8.42 27.13 -0.50
N ASN A 143 -8.76 27.62 0.70
CA ASN A 143 -9.13 29.01 0.91
C ASN A 143 -7.90 29.86 1.28
N ALA A 144 -8.06 31.19 1.27
CA ALA A 144 -6.97 32.11 1.58
C ALA A 144 -6.44 32.03 3.03
N ALA A 145 -7.16 31.37 3.93
CA ALA A 145 -6.81 31.23 5.35
C ALA A 145 -6.16 29.88 5.68
N GLY A 146 -6.08 28.94 4.72
CA GLY A 146 -5.56 27.59 4.98
C GLY A 146 -6.50 26.70 5.78
N THR A 147 -7.80 27.02 5.82
CA THR A 147 -8.80 26.26 6.58
C THR A 147 -9.72 25.42 5.70
N GLY A 148 -9.45 25.37 4.40
CA GLY A 148 -10.21 24.60 3.41
C GLY A 148 -11.57 25.19 3.03
N ILE A 149 -12.17 24.59 2.01
CA ILE A 149 -13.55 24.83 1.57
C ILE A 149 -14.32 23.50 1.57
N SER A 150 -15.63 23.59 1.41
CA SER A 150 -16.47 22.44 1.11
C SER A 150 -17.22 22.65 -0.19
N ALA A 151 -17.18 21.65 -1.07
CA ALA A 151 -17.76 21.64 -2.39
C ALA A 151 -18.79 20.50 -2.50
N PRO A 152 -20.07 20.81 -2.74
CA PRO A 152 -21.08 19.80 -3.02
C PRO A 152 -20.78 19.07 -4.33
N VAL A 153 -20.89 17.74 -4.31
CA VAL A 153 -20.72 16.88 -5.48
C VAL A 153 -21.86 15.87 -5.53
N GLU A 154 -22.39 15.60 -6.71
CA GLU A 154 -23.48 14.65 -6.88
C GLU A 154 -22.95 13.30 -7.37
N LEU A 155 -23.34 12.23 -6.67
CA LEU A 155 -23.17 10.86 -7.13
C LEU A 155 -24.50 10.34 -7.72
N SER A 156 -24.46 9.83 -8.94
CA SER A 156 -25.64 9.28 -9.62
C SER A 156 -25.33 7.97 -10.36
N SER A 157 -26.36 7.18 -10.66
CA SER A 157 -26.23 5.99 -11.51
C SER A 157 -27.49 5.77 -12.33
N GLY A 158 -27.33 5.51 -13.63
CA GLY A 158 -28.45 5.36 -14.57
C GLY A 158 -29.32 6.62 -14.69
N GLY A 159 -28.74 7.81 -14.47
CA GLY A 159 -29.46 9.08 -14.45
C GLY A 159 -30.24 9.37 -13.16
N ALA A 160 -30.29 8.43 -12.22
CA ALA A 160 -30.89 8.64 -10.91
C ALA A 160 -29.83 9.00 -9.88
N LYS A 161 -30.10 10.06 -9.10
CA LYS A 161 -29.25 10.47 -7.98
C LYS A 161 -29.14 9.35 -6.94
N LEU A 162 -27.93 9.04 -6.52
CA LEU A 162 -27.63 8.10 -5.43
C LEU A 162 -27.43 8.86 -4.12
N LYS A 163 -26.56 9.88 -4.12
CA LYS A 163 -26.18 10.60 -2.91
C LYS A 163 -25.60 11.97 -3.25
N ASP A 164 -25.75 12.91 -2.32
CA ASP A 164 -24.89 14.10 -2.26
C ASP A 164 -23.65 13.77 -1.44
N LEU A 165 -22.50 14.11 -2.00
CA LEU A 165 -21.20 14.04 -1.35
C LEU A 165 -20.66 15.45 -1.12
N THR A 166 -19.68 15.56 -0.23
CA THR A 166 -18.95 16.80 0.01
C THR A 166 -17.48 16.52 -0.21
N PHE A 167 -16.89 17.22 -1.17
CA PHE A 167 -15.45 17.32 -1.30
C PHE A 167 -14.96 18.47 -0.41
N THR A 168 -13.85 18.28 0.30
CA THR A 168 -13.28 19.30 1.19
C THR A 168 -11.78 19.41 1.00
N SER A 169 -11.23 20.63 1.14
CA SER A 169 -9.78 20.85 1.21
C SER A 169 -9.25 20.94 2.63
N LYS A 170 -10.10 20.72 3.64
CA LYS A 170 -9.76 20.84 5.07
C LYS A 170 -8.55 19.99 5.50
N TYR A 171 -8.41 18.79 4.92
CA TYR A 171 -7.38 17.82 5.32
C TYR A 171 -6.19 17.75 4.36
N GLY A 172 -6.32 18.36 3.19
CA GLY A 172 -5.22 18.53 2.24
C GLY A 172 -4.57 19.92 2.34
N TRP A 173 -3.76 20.25 1.34
CA TRP A 173 -3.05 21.52 1.15
C TRP A 173 -2.06 21.87 2.26
N PHE A 174 -0.82 21.50 1.98
CA PHE A 174 0.35 21.91 2.74
C PHE A 174 1.25 22.78 1.86
N TYR A 175 2.09 23.59 2.51
CA TYR A 175 2.87 24.63 1.86
C TYR A 175 4.28 24.72 2.45
N GLY A 176 5.19 25.28 1.65
CA GLY A 176 6.58 25.53 2.05
C GLY A 176 7.47 24.30 1.99
N SER A 177 8.73 24.49 2.37
CA SER A 177 9.67 23.38 2.62
C SER A 177 9.41 22.79 4.01
N TYR A 178 9.85 21.55 4.25
CA TYR A 178 9.78 20.94 5.57
C TYR A 178 10.48 21.80 6.66
N PRO A 179 9.90 21.96 7.88
CA PRO A 179 8.60 21.42 8.30
C PRO A 179 7.43 22.12 7.60
N PHE A 180 6.49 21.32 7.09
CA PHE A 180 5.37 21.82 6.31
C PHE A 180 4.41 22.66 7.18
N GLN A 181 3.74 23.61 6.55
CA GLN A 181 2.70 24.43 7.16
C GLN A 181 1.41 24.33 6.37
N ASN A 182 0.27 24.56 7.01
CA ASN A 182 -1.04 24.67 6.36
C ASN A 182 -1.45 26.14 6.11
N GLN A 183 -0.46 27.05 6.06
CA GLN A 183 -0.68 28.46 5.70
C GLN A 183 -0.37 28.66 4.22
N PRO A 184 -1.35 29.12 3.40
CA PRO A 184 -1.17 29.28 1.97
C PRO A 184 0.06 30.09 1.59
N GLY A 185 0.85 29.55 0.67
CA GLY A 185 2.12 30.13 0.25
C GLY A 185 2.79 29.38 -0.89
N ASP A 186 4.11 29.50 -0.97
CA ASP A 186 4.91 28.82 -2.00
C ASP A 186 4.90 27.29 -1.80
N LYS A 187 5.12 26.56 -2.89
CA LYS A 187 5.20 25.10 -2.93
C LYS A 187 3.97 24.41 -2.32
N PRO A 188 2.76 24.63 -2.86
CA PRO A 188 1.61 23.87 -2.43
C PRO A 188 1.81 22.38 -2.77
N HIS A 189 1.35 21.50 -1.90
CA HIS A 189 1.45 20.04 -2.02
C HIS A 189 0.41 19.37 -1.12
N HIS A 190 0.38 18.03 -1.10
CA HIS A 190 -0.62 17.24 -0.39
C HIS A 190 -2.05 17.63 -0.81
N PHE A 191 -2.28 17.71 -2.11
CA PHE A 191 -3.46 18.32 -2.71
C PHE A 191 -4.73 17.50 -2.55
N TYR A 192 -4.57 16.18 -2.47
CA TYR A 192 -5.68 15.24 -2.54
C TYR A 192 -6.16 14.82 -1.16
N ASP A 193 -7.41 14.41 -1.13
CA ASP A 193 -8.12 13.83 0.00
C ASP A 193 -9.08 12.76 -0.52
N GLU A 194 -9.58 11.89 0.36
CA GLU A 194 -10.52 10.83 0.01
C GLU A 194 -11.86 10.94 0.75
N THR A 195 -12.96 10.69 0.05
CA THR A 195 -14.31 10.66 0.63
C THR A 195 -15.05 9.40 0.27
N ARG A 196 -15.64 8.76 1.29
CA ARG A 196 -16.29 7.46 1.16
C ARG A 196 -17.78 7.49 1.46
N ALA A 197 -18.54 6.66 0.76
CA ALA A 197 -19.98 6.50 0.96
C ALA A 197 -20.50 5.09 0.65
N LEU A 198 -21.32 4.56 1.57
CA LEU A 198 -22.28 3.51 1.23
C LEU A 198 -23.36 4.08 0.30
N LEU A 199 -23.69 3.33 -0.76
CA LEU A 199 -24.61 3.71 -1.84
C LEU A 199 -26.08 3.43 -1.50
N GLY A 200 -26.35 2.74 -0.38
CA GLY A 200 -27.70 2.36 0.07
C GLY A 200 -28.34 1.22 -0.72
N ARG A 201 -27.68 0.73 -1.78
CA ARG A 201 -28.06 -0.44 -2.58
C ARG A 201 -26.85 -1.01 -3.29
N THR A 202 -26.90 -2.29 -3.64
CA THR A 202 -25.90 -2.92 -4.51
C THR A 202 -26.17 -2.58 -5.97
N LEU A 203 -25.20 -1.95 -6.62
CA LEU A 203 -25.17 -1.74 -8.06
C LEU A 203 -24.55 -2.97 -8.74
N PRO A 204 -25.13 -3.46 -9.86
CA PRO A 204 -24.59 -4.60 -10.58
C PRO A 204 -23.32 -4.24 -11.36
N GLN A 205 -22.59 -5.27 -11.81
CA GLN A 205 -21.58 -5.11 -12.86
C GLN A 205 -22.15 -4.39 -14.08
N GLY A 206 -21.36 -3.50 -14.69
CA GLY A 206 -21.74 -2.68 -15.83
C GLY A 206 -22.58 -1.44 -15.47
N ALA A 207 -22.96 -1.26 -14.21
CA ALA A 207 -23.58 -0.03 -13.77
C ALA A 207 -22.65 1.16 -14.01
N LYS A 208 -23.21 2.28 -14.47
CA LYS A 208 -22.50 3.54 -14.66
C LYS A 208 -22.68 4.39 -13.42
N VAL A 209 -21.58 4.79 -12.78
CA VAL A 209 -21.58 5.65 -11.59
C VAL A 209 -20.91 6.96 -11.95
N ARG A 210 -21.64 8.06 -11.80
CA ARG A 210 -21.20 9.39 -12.21
C ARG A 210 -20.97 10.29 -11.01
N VAL A 211 -19.78 10.89 -10.95
CA VAL A 211 -19.39 11.96 -10.03
C VAL A 211 -19.52 13.27 -10.78
N THR A 212 -20.44 14.14 -10.37
CA THR A 212 -20.78 15.38 -11.09
C THR A 212 -20.51 16.60 -10.20
N LEU A 213 -19.86 17.63 -10.73
CA LEU A 213 -19.80 18.95 -10.11
C LEU A 213 -21.07 19.74 -10.47
N PRO A 214 -22.08 19.86 -9.58
CA PRO A 214 -23.37 20.43 -9.95
C PRO A 214 -23.32 21.94 -10.15
N SER A 215 -22.38 22.63 -9.51
CA SER A 215 -22.27 24.10 -9.52
C SER A 215 -20.85 24.52 -9.16
N THR A 216 -20.40 25.63 -9.73
CA THR A 216 -19.11 26.27 -9.39
C THR A 216 -19.24 27.41 -8.38
N ALA A 217 -20.40 27.53 -7.72
CA ALA A 217 -20.64 28.58 -6.74
C ALA A 217 -19.86 28.41 -5.43
N ALA A 218 -19.66 27.16 -4.98
CA ALA A 218 -18.94 26.83 -3.75
C ALA A 218 -17.45 26.55 -3.99
N THR A 219 -17.09 26.14 -5.21
CA THR A 219 -15.71 25.91 -5.62
C THR A 219 -15.53 26.29 -7.09
N PRO A 220 -14.44 26.96 -7.49
CA PRO A 220 -14.18 27.23 -8.90
C PRO A 220 -13.85 25.97 -9.70
N TRP A 221 -13.38 24.90 -9.05
CA TRP A 221 -13.08 23.62 -9.70
C TRP A 221 -13.02 22.46 -8.69
N ALA A 222 -13.14 21.24 -9.18
CA ALA A 222 -12.82 20.00 -8.48
C ALA A 222 -11.97 19.11 -9.40
N VAL A 223 -11.10 18.28 -8.83
CA VAL A 223 -10.36 17.24 -9.55
C VAL A 223 -10.80 15.91 -8.99
N VAL A 224 -11.08 14.94 -9.86
CA VAL A 224 -11.30 13.54 -9.51
C VAL A 224 -10.11 12.76 -10.02
N ASP A 225 -9.42 12.07 -9.13
CA ASP A 225 -8.25 11.24 -9.43
C ASP A 225 -8.70 9.81 -9.75
N LEU A 226 -9.37 9.16 -8.80
CA LEU A 226 -9.83 7.78 -8.94
C LEU A 226 -11.06 7.52 -8.08
N ALA A 227 -11.66 6.34 -8.27
CA ALA A 227 -12.70 5.82 -7.40
C ALA A 227 -12.52 4.32 -7.12
N ASP A 228 -12.56 3.95 -5.84
CA ASP A 228 -12.50 2.59 -5.32
C ASP A 228 -13.91 2.08 -5.04
N PHE A 229 -14.36 1.07 -5.79
CA PHE A 229 -15.68 0.46 -5.64
C PHE A 229 -15.63 -0.88 -4.92
N GLU A 230 -16.41 -1.00 -3.84
CA GLU A 230 -16.40 -2.17 -2.96
C GLU A 230 -17.80 -2.79 -2.82
N LEU A 231 -17.84 -4.12 -2.72
CA LEU A 231 -19.00 -4.86 -2.23
C LEU A 231 -18.82 -5.12 -0.74
N VAL A 232 -19.25 -4.17 0.08
CA VAL A 232 -19.16 -4.20 1.54
C VAL A 232 -20.18 -5.20 2.08
N PRO A 233 -19.77 -6.15 2.96
CA PRO A 233 -20.70 -7.09 3.60
C PRO A 233 -21.58 -6.37 4.62
N ASP A 234 -22.70 -6.99 5.01
CA ASP A 234 -23.54 -6.49 6.10
C ASP A 234 -22.74 -6.30 7.40
N PRO A 235 -23.13 -5.35 8.27
CA PRO A 235 -22.41 -5.08 9.51
C PRO A 235 -22.36 -6.33 10.41
N VAL A 236 -21.17 -6.60 10.97
CA VAL A 236 -20.95 -7.70 11.91
C VAL A 236 -21.79 -7.45 13.16
N GLY A 237 -22.62 -8.42 13.56
CA GLY A 237 -23.44 -8.31 14.77
C GLY A 237 -22.65 -8.42 16.08
N ARG A 238 -23.23 -7.92 17.17
CA ARG A 238 -22.64 -8.02 18.52
C ARG A 238 -22.33 -9.48 18.90
N PRO A 239 -21.07 -9.84 19.17
CA PRO A 239 -20.73 -11.20 19.59
C PRO A 239 -21.42 -11.59 20.91
N ALA A 240 -21.85 -12.85 21.02
CA ALA A 240 -22.46 -13.35 22.25
C ALA A 240 -21.50 -13.20 23.45
N GLY A 241 -22.02 -12.68 24.58
CA GLY A 241 -21.23 -12.49 25.80
C GLY A 241 -20.26 -11.29 25.77
N SER A 242 -20.18 -10.54 24.67
CA SER A 242 -19.39 -9.30 24.59
C SER A 242 -20.00 -8.15 25.41
N LEU A 243 -19.16 -7.15 25.72
CA LEU A 243 -19.57 -5.88 26.33
C LEU A 243 -19.68 -4.83 25.22
N SER A 244 -20.80 -4.10 25.13
CA SER A 244 -20.93 -3.05 24.11
C SER A 244 -20.58 -1.69 24.68
N VAL A 245 -19.84 -0.86 23.94
CA VAL A 245 -19.49 0.51 24.40
C VAL A 245 -20.72 1.37 24.72
N VAL A 246 -21.85 1.14 24.04
CA VAL A 246 -23.11 1.86 24.32
C VAL A 246 -23.74 1.45 25.65
N ASP A 247 -23.50 0.23 26.13
CA ASP A 247 -23.96 -0.20 27.46
C ASP A 247 -23.21 0.56 28.58
N TYR A 248 -22.06 1.17 28.25
CA TYR A 248 -21.26 2.01 29.12
C TYR A 248 -21.49 3.51 28.89
N GLY A 249 -22.47 3.87 28.05
CA GLY A 249 -22.90 5.24 27.80
C GLY A 249 -22.20 5.94 26.63
N ALA A 250 -21.57 5.20 25.70
CA ALA A 250 -21.04 5.78 24.47
C ALA A 250 -22.19 6.26 23.56
N ASP A 251 -21.99 7.41 22.90
CA ASP A 251 -22.96 8.01 21.99
C ASP A 251 -22.63 7.65 20.53
N ALA A 252 -23.45 6.77 19.95
CA ALA A 252 -23.31 6.29 18.57
C ALA A 252 -23.70 7.32 17.49
N SER A 253 -24.23 8.48 17.89
CA SER A 253 -24.48 9.60 16.97
C SER A 253 -23.24 10.47 16.74
N GLY A 254 -22.25 10.40 17.62
CA GLY A 254 -21.02 11.19 17.56
C GLY A 254 -21.18 12.62 18.08
N ALA A 255 -22.33 12.97 18.66
CA ALA A 255 -22.56 14.31 19.18
C ALA A 255 -21.82 14.55 20.51
N ALA A 256 -21.93 13.60 21.45
CA ALA A 256 -21.28 13.65 22.74
C ALA A 256 -19.94 12.89 22.76
N ASP A 257 -19.02 13.35 23.59
CA ASP A 257 -17.75 12.66 23.82
C ASP A 257 -17.97 11.30 24.51
N SER A 258 -17.46 10.26 23.88
CA SER A 258 -17.56 8.87 24.28
C SER A 258 -16.27 8.31 24.88
N THR A 259 -15.17 9.09 24.97
CA THR A 259 -13.88 8.61 25.49
C THR A 259 -14.01 7.89 26.83
N SER A 260 -14.70 8.50 27.80
CA SER A 260 -14.83 7.89 29.13
C SER A 260 -15.67 6.61 29.12
N ALA A 261 -16.67 6.52 28.24
CA ALA A 261 -17.50 5.33 28.09
C ALA A 261 -16.71 4.18 27.45
N PHE A 262 -15.93 4.48 26.42
CA PHE A 262 -14.99 3.54 25.81
C PHE A 262 -13.98 3.03 26.83
N GLN A 263 -13.34 3.91 27.60
CA GLN A 263 -12.36 3.48 28.60
C GLN A 263 -12.99 2.54 29.65
N ARG A 264 -14.18 2.87 30.17
CA ARG A 264 -14.89 1.97 31.11
C ARG A 264 -15.22 0.62 30.49
N ALA A 265 -15.62 0.58 29.22
CA ALA A 265 -15.91 -0.66 28.51
C ALA A 265 -14.64 -1.50 28.30
N VAL A 266 -13.52 -0.87 27.91
CA VAL A 266 -12.20 -1.49 27.78
C VAL A 266 -11.69 -2.06 29.10
N ASP A 267 -11.76 -1.28 30.18
CA ASP A 267 -11.35 -1.73 31.51
C ASP A 267 -12.18 -2.93 31.98
N ALA A 268 -13.48 -2.90 31.71
CA ALA A 268 -14.37 -4.02 32.02
C ALA A 268 -14.12 -5.25 31.13
N GLY A 269 -13.79 -5.03 29.85
CA GLY A 269 -13.41 -6.08 28.90
C GLY A 269 -12.17 -6.83 29.37
N LYS A 270 -11.13 -6.08 29.76
CA LYS A 270 -9.94 -6.63 30.41
C LYS A 270 -10.30 -7.41 31.68
N ALA A 271 -11.00 -6.77 32.62
CA ALA A 271 -11.29 -7.37 33.92
C ALA A 271 -12.14 -8.64 33.85
N GLN A 272 -12.99 -8.76 32.83
CA GLN A 272 -13.88 -9.91 32.62
C GLN A 272 -13.37 -10.89 31.55
N ALA A 273 -12.22 -10.61 30.91
CA ALA A 273 -11.73 -11.33 29.74
C ALA A 273 -12.78 -11.47 28.63
N LYS A 274 -13.44 -10.35 28.29
CA LYS A 274 -14.51 -10.27 27.28
C LYS A 274 -14.14 -9.31 26.16
N VAL A 275 -14.61 -9.63 24.97
CA VAL A 275 -14.59 -8.72 23.81
C VAL A 275 -15.41 -7.48 24.13
N VAL A 276 -14.86 -6.31 23.79
CA VAL A 276 -15.56 -5.04 23.74
C VAL A 276 -16.01 -4.79 22.31
N TYR A 277 -17.31 -4.64 22.12
CA TYR A 277 -17.95 -4.45 20.84
C TYR A 277 -18.29 -2.98 20.59
N ILE A 278 -17.93 -2.47 19.41
CA ILE A 278 -18.33 -1.17 18.90
C ILE A 278 -19.45 -1.41 17.88
N PRO A 279 -20.71 -1.03 18.16
CA PRO A 279 -21.78 -1.19 17.18
C PRO A 279 -21.64 -0.23 16.00
N THR A 280 -22.51 -0.37 14.99
CA THR A 280 -22.68 0.64 13.95
C THR A 280 -22.95 2.01 14.57
N GLY A 281 -22.23 3.04 14.13
CA GLY A 281 -22.35 4.39 14.65
C GLY A 281 -21.09 5.20 14.42
N THR A 282 -21.18 6.50 14.70
CA THR A 282 -20.03 7.39 14.81
C THR A 282 -19.83 7.74 16.28
N PHE A 283 -18.63 7.63 16.80
CA PHE A 283 -18.30 7.84 18.20
C PHE A 283 -17.22 8.90 18.31
N LYS A 284 -17.57 10.04 18.91
CA LYS A 284 -16.60 11.09 19.17
C LYS A 284 -15.73 10.72 20.36
N LEU A 285 -14.41 10.78 20.20
CA LEU A 285 -13.41 10.63 21.24
C LEU A 285 -12.59 11.92 21.26
N THR A 286 -12.44 12.53 22.43
CA THR A 286 -11.62 13.75 22.58
C THR A 286 -10.26 13.49 23.19
N ASP A 287 -9.94 12.23 23.46
CA ASP A 287 -8.68 11.76 24.03
C ASP A 287 -8.49 10.26 23.76
N HIS A 288 -7.28 9.76 24.05
CA HIS A 288 -6.90 8.38 23.82
C HIS A 288 -7.72 7.41 24.67
N VAL A 289 -8.08 6.28 24.06
CA VAL A 289 -8.58 5.10 24.77
C VAL A 289 -7.41 4.15 24.95
N VAL A 290 -7.04 3.87 26.19
CA VAL A 290 -5.89 3.02 26.52
C VAL A 290 -6.32 1.57 26.62
N VAL A 291 -5.68 0.70 25.85
CA VAL A 291 -5.99 -0.72 25.72
C VAL A 291 -4.88 -1.61 26.28
N ASP A 292 -5.25 -2.72 26.92
CA ASP A 292 -4.33 -3.74 27.45
C ASP A 292 -5.14 -5.02 27.73
N GLN A 293 -4.68 -6.16 27.23
CA GLN A 293 -5.31 -7.49 27.42
C GLN A 293 -6.81 -7.50 27.08
N VAL A 294 -7.15 -6.95 25.91
CA VAL A 294 -8.54 -6.76 25.49
C VAL A 294 -8.68 -6.89 23.97
N THR A 295 -9.82 -7.42 23.53
CA THR A 295 -10.25 -7.32 22.14
C THR A 295 -11.26 -6.20 22.00
N LEU A 296 -11.00 -5.24 21.12
CA LEU A 296 -11.92 -4.19 20.70
C LEU A 296 -12.33 -4.46 19.24
N ALA A 297 -13.58 -4.85 19.03
CA ALA A 297 -14.09 -5.29 17.72
C ALA A 297 -15.29 -4.44 17.29
N GLY A 298 -15.26 -3.89 16.07
CA GLY A 298 -16.38 -3.15 15.50
C GLY A 298 -17.31 -3.99 14.63
N ALA A 299 -18.30 -3.32 14.04
CA ALA A 299 -19.25 -3.90 13.09
C ALA A 299 -18.73 -3.92 11.64
N GLY A 300 -17.47 -3.52 11.41
CA GLY A 300 -16.82 -3.31 10.11
C GLY A 300 -16.38 -1.85 9.93
N PRO A 301 -15.30 -1.59 9.18
CA PRO A 301 -14.73 -0.24 9.03
C PRO A 301 -15.65 0.75 8.32
N TRP A 302 -16.66 0.28 7.59
CA TRP A 302 -17.70 1.13 6.98
C TRP A 302 -18.82 1.51 7.96
N TYR A 303 -18.90 0.87 9.13
CA TYR A 303 -20.06 0.94 10.04
C TYR A 303 -19.72 1.50 11.42
N SER A 304 -18.59 1.11 12.01
CA SER A 304 -18.14 1.58 13.32
C SER A 304 -17.04 2.61 13.15
N VAL A 305 -17.36 3.88 13.37
CA VAL A 305 -16.45 5.00 13.11
C VAL A 305 -16.11 5.71 14.41
N LEU A 306 -14.82 5.77 14.73
CA LEU A 306 -14.26 6.61 15.79
C LEU A 306 -13.78 7.91 15.16
N THR A 307 -14.01 9.04 15.82
CA THR A 307 -13.59 10.36 15.30
C THR A 307 -13.41 11.36 16.43
N GLY A 308 -12.87 12.54 16.13
CA GLY A 308 -12.91 13.68 17.02
C GLY A 308 -11.56 14.17 17.51
N ARG A 309 -11.58 15.40 18.00
CA ARG A 309 -10.46 16.10 18.62
C ARG A 309 -10.98 16.94 19.78
N SER A 310 -10.16 17.11 20.81
CA SER A 310 -10.47 18.05 21.88
C SER A 310 -10.50 19.47 21.32
N SER A 311 -11.56 20.23 21.67
CA SER A 311 -11.72 21.62 21.23
C SER A 311 -10.83 22.60 21.99
N THR A 312 -10.16 22.15 23.05
CA THR A 312 -9.35 23.01 23.94
C THR A 312 -7.92 22.54 24.12
N ASP A 313 -7.61 21.31 23.73
CA ASP A 313 -6.28 20.72 23.86
C ASP A 313 -5.91 20.03 22.55
N ARG A 314 -5.09 20.69 21.73
CA ARG A 314 -4.70 20.21 20.41
C ARG A 314 -3.98 18.86 20.44
N THR A 315 -3.40 18.49 21.59
CA THR A 315 -2.63 17.26 21.80
C THR A 315 -3.51 16.04 22.07
N ARG A 316 -4.84 16.22 22.15
CA ARG A 316 -5.80 15.16 22.42
C ARG A 316 -6.77 14.99 21.26
N ALA A 317 -6.78 13.79 20.71
CA ALA A 317 -7.67 13.39 19.62
C ALA A 317 -8.12 11.94 19.81
N ALA A 318 -9.03 11.50 18.95
CA ALA A 318 -9.37 10.09 18.84
C ALA A 318 -8.12 9.27 18.53
N GLY A 319 -7.87 8.25 19.35
CA GLY A 319 -6.71 7.37 19.22
C GLY A 319 -6.87 6.14 20.12
N ILE A 320 -6.41 4.97 19.65
CA ILE A 320 -6.36 3.74 20.45
C ILE A 320 -4.91 3.44 20.81
N TYR A 321 -4.56 3.54 22.09
CA TYR A 321 -3.17 3.54 22.53
C TYR A 321 -2.86 2.37 23.45
N GLY A 322 -1.74 1.70 23.20
CA GLY A 322 -1.05 0.92 24.22
C GLY A 322 -0.43 1.84 25.27
N LYS A 323 -0.08 1.27 26.42
CA LYS A 323 0.66 2.00 27.45
C LYS A 323 2.10 2.22 27.01
N TYR A 324 2.65 3.38 27.33
CA TYR A 324 4.06 3.70 27.11
C TYR A 324 4.96 2.98 28.12
N VAL A 325 6.14 2.55 27.64
CA VAL A 325 7.21 2.02 28.49
C VAL A 325 8.00 3.17 29.10
N GLY A 326 8.24 3.13 30.41
CA GLY A 326 9.07 4.14 31.09
C GLY A 326 10.50 4.13 30.53
N GLY A 327 10.94 5.28 30.00
CA GLY A 327 12.24 5.41 29.32
C GLY A 327 12.28 4.86 27.89
N GLY A 328 11.14 4.45 27.32
CA GLY A 328 10.99 3.96 25.95
C GLY A 328 11.11 5.04 24.87
N GLY A 329 10.57 4.75 23.69
CA GLY A 329 10.66 5.61 22.50
C GLY A 329 10.03 6.98 22.69
N TYR A 330 8.89 7.03 23.38
CA TYR A 330 8.21 8.29 23.63
C TYR A 330 8.96 9.15 24.65
N LYS A 331 9.44 10.32 24.20
CA LYS A 331 10.17 11.30 25.04
C LYS A 331 9.28 12.40 25.63
N GLY A 332 8.00 12.45 25.25
CA GLY A 332 7.05 13.41 25.78
C GLY A 332 6.57 13.05 27.19
N GLY A 333 5.68 13.88 27.74
CA GLY A 333 5.06 13.60 29.03
C GLY A 333 4.10 12.42 28.94
N ILE A 334 4.40 11.32 29.62
CA ILE A 334 3.49 10.15 29.75
C ILE A 334 2.43 10.48 30.79
N ARG A 335 1.14 10.42 30.39
CA ARG A 335 0.03 10.65 31.31
C ARG A 335 -0.15 9.44 32.24
N PRO A 336 -0.61 9.62 33.49
CA PRO A 336 -0.68 8.51 34.45
C PRO A 336 -1.45 7.27 33.98
N TYR A 337 -2.52 7.45 33.19
CA TYR A 337 -3.34 6.34 32.67
C TYR A 337 -2.73 5.65 31.43
N GLU A 338 -1.74 6.29 30.78
CA GLU A 338 -0.98 5.72 29.67
C GLU A 338 0.34 5.09 30.13
N ALA A 339 0.67 5.20 31.42
CA ALA A 339 1.92 4.69 31.98
C ALA A 339 1.86 3.19 32.30
N GLY A 340 3.04 2.60 32.48
CA GLY A 340 3.19 1.21 32.97
C GLY A 340 3.08 0.17 31.86
N GLY A 341 3.49 0.52 30.64
CA GLY A 341 3.55 -0.39 29.50
C GLY A 341 4.76 -1.35 29.53
N PRO A 342 4.90 -2.18 28.48
CA PRO A 342 4.04 -2.18 27.29
C PRO A 342 2.67 -2.80 27.62
N SER A 343 1.63 -2.34 26.92
CA SER A 343 0.38 -3.10 26.85
C SER A 343 0.62 -4.42 26.10
N ARG A 344 -0.21 -5.43 26.34
CA ARG A 344 -0.06 -6.75 25.71
C ARG A 344 -1.38 -7.41 25.36
N ASP A 345 -1.34 -8.41 24.48
CA ASP A 345 -2.47 -9.28 24.16
C ASP A 345 -3.73 -8.48 23.72
N VAL A 346 -3.52 -7.43 22.92
CA VAL A 346 -4.57 -6.57 22.42
C VAL A 346 -4.96 -6.99 21.00
N VAL A 347 -6.26 -7.04 20.72
CA VAL A 347 -6.78 -7.22 19.35
C VAL A 347 -7.69 -6.05 19.01
N LEU A 348 -7.34 -5.27 17.99
CA LEU A 348 -8.14 -4.18 17.45
C LEU A 348 -8.65 -4.61 16.08
N LYS A 349 -9.97 -4.64 15.85
CA LYS A 349 -10.46 -5.04 14.53
C LYS A 349 -11.81 -4.49 14.11
N ASP A 350 -12.02 -4.45 12.80
CA ASP A 350 -13.32 -4.22 12.18
C ASP A 350 -13.95 -2.84 12.51
N PHE A 351 -13.15 -1.78 12.59
CA PHE A 351 -13.63 -0.40 12.78
C PHE A 351 -12.78 0.61 12.02
N ALA A 352 -13.28 1.83 11.89
CA ALA A 352 -12.55 2.96 11.34
C ALA A 352 -12.22 3.99 12.41
N LEU A 353 -11.10 4.69 12.24
CA LEU A 353 -10.75 5.91 12.94
C LEU A 353 -10.55 7.01 11.88
N MET A 354 -11.46 7.97 11.90
CA MET A 354 -11.50 9.15 11.04
C MET A 354 -11.11 10.36 11.88
N GLY A 355 -9.83 10.71 11.85
CA GLY A 355 -9.26 11.78 12.64
C GLY A 355 -9.73 13.17 12.20
N GLU A 356 -9.24 14.18 12.92
CA GLU A 356 -9.56 15.59 12.69
C GLU A 356 -8.27 16.44 12.71
N ILE A 357 -7.19 15.86 12.18
CA ILE A 357 -5.85 16.46 12.14
C ILE A 357 -5.64 17.10 10.77
N THR A 358 -5.25 18.37 10.77
CA THR A 358 -5.13 19.23 9.58
C THR A 358 -3.75 19.85 9.45
N GLU A 359 -2.81 19.33 10.24
CA GLU A 359 -1.47 19.86 10.39
C GLU A 359 -0.51 18.74 10.79
N ARG A 360 0.78 18.95 10.55
CA ARG A 360 1.84 18.09 11.07
C ARG A 360 2.55 18.82 12.20
N ILE A 361 2.37 18.32 13.42
CA ILE A 361 3.07 18.77 14.62
C ILE A 361 3.70 17.54 15.25
N ASP A 362 5.01 17.39 15.09
CA ASP A 362 5.71 16.15 15.39
C ASP A 362 5.57 15.74 16.88
N GLU A 363 5.57 16.70 17.79
CA GLU A 363 5.48 16.45 19.23
C GLU A 363 4.09 16.00 19.72
N ASP A 364 3.03 16.28 18.95
CA ASP A 364 1.67 15.95 19.37
C ASP A 364 1.39 14.47 19.07
N GLN A 365 0.99 13.71 20.09
CA GLN A 365 0.64 12.28 19.97
C GLN A 365 -0.80 12.11 19.50
N VAL A 366 -1.14 12.60 18.32
CA VAL A 366 -2.48 12.53 17.72
C VAL A 366 -2.52 11.55 16.54
N ASN A 367 -2.02 10.35 16.79
CA ASN A 367 -1.94 9.25 15.84
C ASN A 367 -3.21 8.38 15.94
N GLY A 368 -3.50 7.57 14.93
CA GLY A 368 -4.61 6.61 15.01
C GLY A 368 -4.36 5.53 16.06
N ILE A 369 -3.16 4.96 16.01
CA ILE A 369 -2.66 3.93 16.94
C ILE A 369 -1.30 4.38 17.50
N GLY A 370 -1.07 4.17 18.79
CA GLY A 370 0.22 4.50 19.39
C GLY A 370 0.53 3.80 20.71
N GLY A 371 1.64 4.21 21.32
CA GLY A 371 2.19 3.56 22.51
C GLY A 371 2.91 2.23 22.19
N ALA A 372 3.03 1.35 23.18
CA ALA A 372 3.67 0.05 23.03
C ALA A 372 2.66 -1.10 23.20
N LEU A 373 2.61 -2.01 22.23
CA LEU A 373 1.63 -3.11 22.13
C LEU A 373 2.33 -4.44 21.81
N SER A 374 2.72 -5.20 22.83
CA SER A 374 3.31 -6.53 22.64
C SER A 374 2.25 -7.61 22.34
N ASN A 375 2.59 -8.65 21.57
CA ASN A 375 1.70 -9.78 21.23
C ASN A 375 0.30 -9.32 20.79
N SER A 376 0.24 -8.29 19.97
CA SER A 376 -0.99 -7.56 19.68
C SER A 376 -1.23 -7.48 18.18
N THR A 377 -2.50 -7.41 17.79
CA THR A 377 -2.90 -7.41 16.38
C THR A 377 -3.92 -6.32 16.10
N VAL A 378 -3.70 -5.58 15.03
CA VAL A 378 -4.64 -4.66 14.40
C VAL A 378 -5.07 -5.31 13.07
N ASP A 379 -6.35 -5.55 12.87
CA ASP A 379 -6.86 -6.30 11.72
C ASP A 379 -8.09 -5.62 11.11
N ASN A 380 -8.10 -5.40 9.80
CA ASN A 380 -9.24 -4.83 9.08
C ASN A 380 -9.73 -3.48 9.66
N VAL A 381 -8.79 -2.56 9.91
CA VAL A 381 -9.11 -1.18 10.32
C VAL A 381 -8.92 -0.20 9.17
N TRP A 382 -9.65 0.92 9.24
CA TRP A 382 -9.44 2.06 8.36
C TRP A 382 -8.97 3.27 9.18
N LEU A 383 -7.80 3.81 8.88
CA LEU A 383 -7.23 4.98 9.55
C LEU A 383 -7.11 6.13 8.55
N GLN A 384 -7.62 7.30 8.89
CA GLN A 384 -7.62 8.47 8.01
C GLN A 384 -7.55 9.77 8.83
N HIS A 385 -6.91 10.82 8.30
CA HIS A 385 -6.85 12.17 8.90
C HIS A 385 -6.26 12.21 10.32
N THR A 386 -5.28 11.36 10.58
CA THR A 386 -4.44 11.39 11.78
C THR A 386 -3.06 11.94 11.44
N LYS A 387 -2.23 12.25 12.45
CA LYS A 387 -0.84 12.62 12.17
C LYS A 387 -0.10 11.45 11.53
N VAL A 388 -0.11 10.32 12.23
CA VAL A 388 0.44 9.05 11.78
C VAL A 388 -0.65 8.00 11.92
N GLY A 389 -0.72 7.03 11.00
CA GLY A 389 -1.66 5.91 11.14
C GLY A 389 -1.34 5.11 12.39
N ALA A 390 -0.12 4.59 12.49
CA ALA A 390 0.41 3.95 13.71
C ALA A 390 1.84 4.39 14.02
N TRP A 391 2.04 5.09 15.15
CA TRP A 391 3.39 5.43 15.65
C TRP A 391 3.70 4.60 16.88
N MET A 392 4.54 3.60 16.70
CA MET A 392 4.75 2.57 17.72
C MET A 392 6.03 2.83 18.49
N ASP A 393 5.88 3.44 19.68
CA ASP A 393 6.98 3.76 20.59
C ASP A 393 7.31 2.55 21.48
N GLY A 394 8.31 1.76 21.07
CA GLY A 394 8.78 0.60 21.82
C GLY A 394 9.53 0.93 23.13
N PRO A 395 10.18 -0.07 23.76
CA PRO A 395 10.33 -1.43 23.25
C PRO A 395 9.02 -2.22 23.26
N MET A 396 8.80 -3.02 22.21
CA MET A 396 7.69 -3.97 22.12
C MET A 396 8.05 -5.14 21.20
N ASP A 397 7.29 -6.22 21.28
CA ASP A 397 7.59 -7.48 20.60
C ASP A 397 6.29 -8.13 20.10
N GLY A 398 6.28 -8.62 18.86
CA GLY A 398 5.13 -9.34 18.30
C GLY A 398 3.90 -8.46 18.05
N PHE A 399 4.10 -7.24 17.51
CA PHE A 399 3.01 -6.36 17.09
C PHE A 399 2.71 -6.55 15.59
N HIS A 400 1.44 -6.68 15.23
CA HIS A 400 1.03 -6.95 13.85
C HIS A 400 -0.09 -6.02 13.40
N ILE A 401 0.05 -5.42 12.21
CA ILE A 401 -1.04 -4.75 11.50
C ILE A 401 -1.33 -5.56 10.24
N LYS A 402 -2.60 -5.87 9.96
CA LYS A 402 -2.99 -6.56 8.73
C LYS A 402 -4.34 -6.17 8.15
N ASN A 403 -4.51 -6.45 6.85
CA ASN A 403 -5.78 -6.28 6.11
C ASN A 403 -6.40 -4.88 6.21
N SER A 404 -5.57 -3.86 6.45
CA SER A 404 -6.03 -2.53 6.85
C SER A 404 -5.87 -1.50 5.73
N ARG A 405 -6.49 -0.35 5.90
CA ARG A 405 -6.39 0.81 5.00
C ARG A 405 -5.93 2.02 5.80
N ILE A 406 -4.87 2.69 5.34
CA ILE A 406 -4.31 3.87 6.00
C ILE A 406 -4.15 4.96 4.95
N LEU A 407 -5.02 5.96 5.02
CA LEU A 407 -5.15 7.00 3.99
C LEU A 407 -4.93 8.39 4.61
N ASP A 408 -4.47 9.35 3.82
CA ASP A 408 -4.50 10.78 4.14
C ASP A 408 -3.92 11.13 5.52
N GLN A 409 -2.68 10.72 5.76
CA GLN A 409 -1.95 10.99 7.00
C GLN A 409 -1.11 12.25 6.85
N THR A 410 -0.99 13.10 7.87
CA THR A 410 -0.14 14.31 7.74
C THR A 410 1.36 14.01 7.85
N ALA A 411 1.74 12.81 8.32
CA ALA A 411 3.09 12.25 8.36
C ALA A 411 3.04 10.77 7.92
N ASP A 412 3.79 9.88 8.59
CA ASP A 412 3.95 8.48 8.22
C ASP A 412 2.61 7.70 8.20
N GLY A 413 2.57 6.63 7.41
CA GLY A 413 1.49 5.64 7.53
C GLY A 413 1.68 4.78 8.80
N VAL A 414 2.80 4.06 8.87
CA VAL A 414 3.21 3.29 10.06
C VAL A 414 4.69 3.50 10.32
N ASN A 415 5.06 3.75 11.58
CA ASN A 415 6.45 3.79 12.01
C ASN A 415 6.69 2.85 13.20
N PHE A 416 7.58 1.88 13.02
CA PHE A 416 8.16 1.08 14.10
C PHE A 416 9.35 1.84 14.67
N HIS A 417 9.17 2.39 15.86
CA HIS A 417 10.14 3.29 16.47
C HIS A 417 10.64 2.73 17.80
N TRP A 418 11.97 2.70 17.95
CA TRP A 418 12.64 2.46 19.23
C TRP A 418 12.47 1.04 19.81
N GLY A 419 13.14 0.06 19.21
CA GLY A 419 13.23 -1.29 19.78
C GLY A 419 11.98 -2.13 19.59
N VAL A 420 11.37 -2.02 18.41
CA VAL A 420 10.27 -2.89 17.98
C VAL A 420 10.86 -4.18 17.40
N THR A 421 10.40 -5.34 17.85
CA THR A 421 10.91 -6.63 17.38
C THR A 421 9.83 -7.63 16.97
N HIS A 422 10.18 -8.56 16.09
CA HIS A 422 9.30 -9.65 15.60
C HIS A 422 7.90 -9.17 15.17
N SER A 423 7.82 -7.96 14.63
CA SER A 423 6.58 -7.26 14.33
C SER A 423 6.38 -7.15 12.82
N SER A 424 5.13 -6.97 12.38
CA SER A 424 4.85 -6.88 10.95
C SER A 424 3.73 -5.91 10.57
N VAL A 425 3.81 -5.43 9.33
CA VAL A 425 2.69 -4.84 8.61
C VAL A 425 2.47 -5.67 7.37
N GLU A 426 1.29 -6.28 7.25
CA GLU A 426 0.97 -7.26 6.22
C GLU A 426 -0.32 -6.89 5.48
N ASN A 427 -0.39 -7.11 4.16
CA ASN A 427 -1.64 -6.99 3.40
C ASN A 427 -2.38 -5.66 3.65
N THR A 428 -1.63 -4.57 3.80
CA THR A 428 -2.18 -3.25 4.14
C THR A 428 -2.06 -2.31 2.95
N PHE A 429 -3.14 -1.59 2.68
CA PHE A 429 -3.20 -0.59 1.62
C PHE A 429 -2.98 0.80 2.22
N LEU A 430 -2.01 1.54 1.68
CA LEU A 430 -1.69 2.90 2.10
C LEU A 430 -1.70 3.85 0.90
N ARG A 431 -2.32 5.01 1.06
CA ARG A 431 -2.31 6.07 0.04
C ARG A 431 -2.19 7.44 0.68
N ASN A 432 -1.47 8.36 0.02
CA ASN A 432 -1.46 9.79 0.37
C ASN A 432 -0.96 10.09 1.80
N THR A 433 0.16 9.45 2.20
CA THR A 433 0.82 9.78 3.48
C THR A 433 1.68 11.03 3.34
N GLY A 434 1.79 11.83 4.39
CA GLY A 434 2.55 13.08 4.44
C GLY A 434 4.02 12.89 4.83
N ASP A 435 4.43 11.67 5.16
CA ASP A 435 5.80 11.18 5.25
C ASP A 435 5.86 9.70 4.81
N ASP A 436 6.93 8.98 5.14
CA ASP A 436 7.16 7.58 4.82
C ASP A 436 5.89 6.73 4.98
N GLY A 437 5.50 6.02 3.92
CA GLY A 437 4.32 5.16 3.99
C GLY A 437 4.46 4.09 5.07
N LEU A 438 5.57 3.36 5.03
CA LEU A 438 5.98 2.41 6.08
C LEU A 438 7.44 2.65 6.46
N ALA A 439 7.71 2.84 7.75
CA ALA A 439 9.04 3.10 8.27
C ALA A 439 9.41 2.18 9.44
N MET A 440 10.68 1.78 9.49
CA MET A 440 11.33 1.30 10.70
C MET A 440 12.43 2.27 11.07
N TRP A 441 12.43 2.77 12.30
CA TRP A 441 13.41 3.72 12.78
C TRP A 441 14.01 3.27 14.11
N SER A 442 15.23 2.73 13.99
CA SER A 442 16.05 2.28 15.11
C SER A 442 16.70 3.45 15.85
N ASP A 443 15.89 4.37 16.36
CA ASP A 443 16.35 5.52 17.14
C ASP A 443 16.98 5.06 18.47
N THR A 444 18.31 5.01 18.53
CA THR A 444 19.16 4.56 19.66
C THR A 444 18.90 3.15 20.23
N VAL A 445 17.79 2.51 19.90
CA VAL A 445 17.44 1.14 20.24
C VAL A 445 17.04 0.42 18.95
N THR A 446 17.68 -0.72 18.72
CA THR A 446 17.60 -1.47 17.46
C THR A 446 16.23 -2.11 17.27
N ASP A 447 15.59 -1.80 16.14
CA ASP A 447 14.48 -2.60 15.63
C ASP A 447 15.03 -3.83 14.93
N ALA A 448 14.42 -4.99 15.20
CA ALA A 448 14.95 -6.24 14.67
C ALA A 448 13.91 -7.31 14.37
N ASN A 449 14.19 -8.12 13.33
CA ASN A 449 13.33 -9.21 12.90
C ASN A 449 11.91 -8.77 12.52
N ASN A 450 11.76 -7.54 12.01
CA ASN A 450 10.48 -7.01 11.57
C ASN A 450 10.29 -7.22 10.07
N THR A 451 9.03 -7.28 9.63
CA THR A 451 8.69 -7.51 8.22
C THR A 451 7.57 -6.59 7.74
N PHE A 452 7.80 -5.90 6.62
CA PHE A 452 6.74 -5.31 5.81
C PHE A 452 6.46 -6.19 4.60
N GLN A 453 5.29 -6.83 4.57
CA GLN A 453 4.98 -7.86 3.59
C GLN A 453 3.65 -7.63 2.86
N ASN A 454 3.61 -7.86 1.54
CA ASN A 454 2.36 -7.82 0.77
C ASN A 454 1.59 -6.50 0.93
N ASN A 455 2.27 -5.36 1.08
CA ASN A 455 1.61 -4.06 1.20
C ASN A 455 1.58 -3.34 -0.15
N THR A 456 0.57 -2.50 -0.34
CA THR A 456 0.53 -1.54 -1.46
C THR A 456 0.60 -0.13 -0.89
N VAL A 457 1.63 0.63 -1.25
CA VAL A 457 1.85 2.00 -0.75
C VAL A 457 1.91 2.96 -1.94
N VAL A 458 1.02 3.93 -2.00
CA VAL A 458 0.84 4.80 -3.18
C VAL A 458 0.89 6.27 -2.79
N ALA A 459 1.61 7.07 -3.58
CA ALA A 459 1.63 8.52 -3.47
C ALA A 459 1.95 9.10 -2.07
N PRO A 460 2.99 8.63 -1.35
CA PRO A 460 3.51 9.41 -0.23
C PRO A 460 4.01 10.77 -0.76
N VAL A 461 3.53 11.86 -0.17
CA VAL A 461 3.85 13.24 -0.58
C VAL A 461 5.32 13.55 -0.28
N LEU A 462 5.69 13.25 0.96
CA LEU A 462 7.04 13.06 1.48
C LEU A 462 7.00 11.66 2.12
N ALA A 463 8.07 10.95 2.44
CA ALA A 463 9.34 10.90 1.73
C ALA A 463 9.35 9.64 0.86
N ASN A 464 9.47 8.46 1.47
CA ASN A 464 9.54 7.18 0.76
C ASN A 464 8.22 6.41 0.84
N ASN A 465 8.04 5.44 -0.04
CA ASN A 465 6.95 4.48 0.17
C ASN A 465 7.31 3.53 1.34
N ILE A 466 8.51 2.95 1.33
CA ILE A 466 9.02 2.09 2.41
C ILE A 466 10.46 2.49 2.76
N ALA A 467 10.73 2.68 4.06
CA ALA A 467 12.05 3.03 4.57
C ALA A 467 12.50 2.18 5.77
N LEU A 468 13.74 1.71 5.72
CA LEU A 468 14.42 1.01 6.81
C LEU A 468 15.62 1.84 7.28
N TYR A 469 15.45 2.54 8.40
CA TYR A 469 16.49 3.37 9.02
C TYR A 469 17.22 2.61 10.12
N GLY A 470 18.40 2.10 9.78
CA GLY A 470 19.15 1.22 10.67
C GLY A 470 18.51 -0.16 10.85
N GLY A 471 18.73 -0.74 12.02
CA GLY A 471 18.10 -1.99 12.44
C GLY A 471 18.84 -3.26 12.00
N ARG A 472 18.32 -4.41 12.42
CA ARG A 472 18.95 -5.71 12.21
C ARG A 472 17.95 -6.76 11.75
N ASP A 473 18.30 -7.54 10.73
CA ASP A 473 17.50 -8.69 10.29
C ASP A 473 16.06 -8.32 9.87
N ASN A 474 15.87 -7.11 9.32
CA ASN A 474 14.57 -6.61 8.88
C ASN A 474 14.31 -6.89 7.39
N ALA A 475 13.04 -7.02 7.02
CA ALA A 475 12.63 -7.36 5.66
C ALA A 475 11.49 -6.48 5.11
N ALA A 476 11.54 -6.22 3.81
CA ALA A 476 10.40 -5.74 3.03
C ALA A 476 10.22 -6.66 1.82
N THR A 477 9.13 -7.43 1.78
CA THR A 477 8.90 -8.44 0.75
C THR A 477 7.52 -8.35 0.11
N ASP A 478 7.42 -8.67 -1.18
CA ASP A 478 6.13 -8.74 -1.87
C ASP A 478 5.32 -7.44 -1.89
N ASN A 479 5.96 -6.30 -1.68
CA ASN A 479 5.25 -5.02 -1.67
C ASN A 479 5.15 -4.44 -3.08
N VAL A 480 4.10 -3.67 -3.32
CA VAL A 480 4.01 -2.77 -4.47
C VAL A 480 4.06 -1.34 -3.96
N VAL A 481 5.00 -0.57 -4.47
CA VAL A 481 5.14 0.84 -4.13
C VAL A 481 5.00 1.68 -5.38
N ALA A 482 4.20 2.74 -5.31
CA ALA A 482 3.97 3.59 -6.46
C ALA A 482 3.95 5.07 -6.11
N ASP A 483 4.28 5.84 -7.13
CA ASP A 483 3.96 7.26 -7.21
C ASP A 483 4.56 8.18 -6.11
N THR A 484 5.77 7.88 -5.62
CA THR A 484 6.51 8.77 -4.69
C THR A 484 6.60 10.22 -5.21
N VAL A 485 6.36 11.23 -4.37
CA VAL A 485 6.21 12.62 -4.84
C VAL A 485 7.47 13.48 -4.66
N THR A 486 7.97 13.70 -3.44
CA THR A 486 9.21 14.49 -3.21
C THR A 486 10.11 13.91 -2.12
N ASN A 487 11.42 14.19 -2.22
CA ASN A 487 12.46 13.89 -1.22
C ASN A 487 12.53 12.41 -0.76
N GLY A 488 12.35 11.47 -1.68
CA GLY A 488 12.41 10.04 -1.37
C GLY A 488 12.22 9.13 -2.57
N GLY A 489 12.25 7.82 -2.32
CA GLY A 489 12.12 6.77 -3.32
C GLY A 489 11.01 5.77 -2.99
N GLY A 490 10.94 4.70 -3.77
CA GLY A 490 10.05 3.58 -3.49
C GLY A 490 10.54 2.78 -2.28
N LEU A 491 11.78 2.28 -2.36
CA LEU A 491 12.41 1.49 -1.29
C LEU A 491 13.69 2.16 -0.81
N HIS A 492 13.83 2.31 0.50
CA HIS A 492 14.97 2.94 1.12
C HIS A 492 15.59 2.06 2.22
N VAL A 493 16.92 1.96 2.22
CA VAL A 493 17.72 1.44 3.35
C VAL A 493 18.79 2.47 3.66
N GLY A 494 18.84 2.93 4.91
CA GLY A 494 19.79 3.99 5.25
C GLY A 494 20.26 3.97 6.69
N ASN A 495 21.54 4.30 6.86
CA ASN A 495 22.11 4.74 8.13
C ASN A 495 21.97 6.27 8.24
N ARG A 496 20.72 6.74 8.30
CA ARG A 496 20.41 8.17 8.46
C ARG A 496 19.47 8.38 9.65
N PHE A 497 19.36 9.65 10.06
CA PHE A 497 18.69 10.15 11.26
C PHE A 497 19.43 9.97 12.58
N ASP A 498 19.17 10.91 13.48
CA ASP A 498 19.67 10.86 14.85
C ASP A 498 19.27 9.50 15.48
N GLY A 499 20.15 8.99 16.33
CA GLY A 499 19.99 7.67 16.95
C GLY A 499 20.49 6.47 16.14
N VAL A 500 20.62 6.59 14.81
CA VAL A 500 21.23 5.56 13.95
C VAL A 500 22.74 5.82 13.83
N ASN A 501 23.54 5.21 14.71
CA ASN A 501 24.94 5.59 14.90
C ASN A 501 25.92 4.40 14.87
N PRO A 502 27.15 4.60 14.35
CA PRO A 502 28.16 3.55 14.30
C PRO A 502 28.50 3.05 15.70
N GLY A 503 28.45 1.73 15.89
CA GLY A 503 28.89 1.07 17.13
C GLY A 503 27.85 1.10 18.27
N SER A 504 26.69 1.73 18.05
CA SER A 504 25.57 1.72 19.00
C SER A 504 24.66 0.50 18.86
N GLY A 505 24.83 -0.29 17.80
CA GLY A 505 23.98 -1.43 17.49
C GLY A 505 22.74 -1.07 16.65
N THR A 506 22.48 0.21 16.40
CA THR A 506 21.31 0.66 15.62
C THR A 506 21.55 0.85 14.14
N ASP A 507 22.81 0.94 13.69
CA ASP A 507 23.11 0.98 12.26
C ASP A 507 22.76 -0.36 11.57
N VAL A 508 22.52 -0.31 10.26
CA VAL A 508 22.11 -1.44 9.43
C VAL A 508 23.07 -2.62 9.61
N GLN A 509 22.53 -3.74 10.10
CA GLN A 509 23.28 -4.93 10.51
C GLN A 509 22.55 -6.23 10.13
N GLY A 510 23.29 -7.35 10.16
CA GLY A 510 22.71 -8.68 9.95
C GLY A 510 22.31 -8.90 8.49
N THR A 511 21.08 -9.35 8.24
CA THR A 511 20.56 -9.54 6.89
C THR A 511 19.37 -8.62 6.63
N ILE A 512 19.52 -7.64 5.73
CA ILE A 512 18.38 -6.85 5.27
C ILE A 512 17.85 -7.44 3.97
N THR A 513 16.56 -7.77 3.92
CA THR A 513 15.94 -8.43 2.76
C THR A 513 14.94 -7.52 2.07
N LEU A 514 15.21 -7.18 0.81
CA LEU A 514 14.26 -6.52 -0.10
C LEU A 514 13.94 -7.48 -1.24
N ALA A 515 12.90 -8.32 -1.09
CA ALA A 515 12.62 -9.41 -2.04
C ALA A 515 11.25 -9.30 -2.69
N ARG A 516 11.17 -9.56 -4.00
CA ARG A 516 9.92 -9.60 -4.77
C ARG A 516 9.09 -8.33 -4.63
N ASN A 517 9.73 -7.16 -4.56
CA ASN A 517 9.00 -5.89 -4.54
C ASN A 517 8.82 -5.36 -5.96
N THR A 518 7.78 -4.56 -6.18
CA THR A 518 7.60 -3.81 -7.43
C THR A 518 7.54 -2.32 -7.12
N THR A 519 8.40 -1.53 -7.75
CA THR A 519 8.32 -0.06 -7.72
C THR A 519 7.76 0.44 -9.04
N ILE A 520 6.83 1.39 -9.00
CA ILE A 520 6.15 1.95 -10.18
C ILE A 520 6.20 3.47 -10.08
N ARG A 521 6.79 4.17 -11.04
CA ARG A 521 6.83 5.66 -11.04
C ARG A 521 7.41 6.25 -9.75
N ALA A 522 8.34 5.52 -9.15
CA ALA A 522 9.01 5.88 -7.90
C ALA A 522 10.32 6.63 -8.14
N GLY A 523 10.82 7.27 -7.09
CA GLY A 523 11.93 8.24 -7.17
C GLY A 523 11.43 9.61 -7.62
N ASN A 524 12.15 10.66 -7.25
CA ASN A 524 11.72 12.04 -7.49
C ASN A 524 12.89 13.03 -7.48
N ALA A 525 12.58 14.28 -7.82
CA ALA A 525 13.47 15.39 -7.55
C ALA A 525 13.53 15.62 -6.04
N ASP A 526 14.73 15.88 -5.52
CA ASP A 526 14.91 16.28 -4.14
C ASP A 526 15.26 17.77 -4.08
N LEU A 527 14.57 18.51 -3.21
CA LEU A 527 14.74 19.96 -3.10
C LEU A 527 15.93 20.39 -2.24
N GLY A 528 16.53 19.46 -1.50
CA GLY A 528 17.72 19.66 -0.67
C GLY A 528 19.02 19.25 -1.35
N TRP A 529 18.97 18.31 -2.30
CA TRP A 529 20.14 17.82 -3.03
C TRP A 529 20.26 18.43 -4.44
N PRO A 530 21.48 18.58 -4.98
CA PRO A 530 21.68 19.04 -6.37
C PRO A 530 21.39 17.93 -7.41
N PHE A 531 20.77 16.83 -7.00
CA PHE A 531 20.47 15.68 -7.82
C PHE A 531 19.20 14.96 -7.32
N PRO A 532 18.50 14.23 -8.21
CA PRO A 532 17.30 13.46 -7.86
C PRO A 532 17.61 12.16 -7.11
N ILE A 533 16.58 11.60 -6.47
CA ILE A 533 16.60 10.31 -5.77
C ILE A 533 16.04 9.20 -6.66
N GLY A 534 16.65 8.02 -6.59
CA GLY A 534 16.24 6.85 -7.35
C GLY A 534 15.09 6.06 -6.70
N ALA A 535 14.47 5.15 -7.47
CA ALA A 535 13.35 4.33 -6.99
C ALA A 535 13.75 3.37 -5.86
N VAL A 536 14.96 2.81 -5.89
CA VAL A 536 15.56 2.04 -4.79
C VAL A 536 16.86 2.70 -4.41
N TRP A 537 17.03 3.11 -3.15
CA TRP A 537 18.18 3.94 -2.78
C TRP A 537 18.75 3.68 -1.39
N PHE A 538 20.05 3.92 -1.29
CA PHE A 538 20.89 3.60 -0.13
C PHE A 538 21.61 4.86 0.37
N ASP A 539 21.43 5.19 1.65
CA ASP A 539 22.03 6.39 2.28
C ASP A 539 22.90 5.98 3.47
N SER A 540 24.23 6.14 3.37
CA SER A 540 25.20 5.77 4.43
C SER A 540 25.67 6.96 5.28
N ARG A 541 24.84 7.99 5.50
CA ARG A 541 25.21 9.28 6.10
C ARG A 541 25.90 9.22 7.46
N ASN A 542 25.30 8.51 8.42
CA ASN A 542 25.78 8.51 9.81
C ASN A 542 26.78 7.38 10.07
N SER A 543 26.69 6.28 9.29
CA SER A 543 27.56 5.11 9.42
C SER A 543 27.71 4.43 8.07
N THR A 544 28.93 3.99 7.75
CA THR A 544 29.19 3.09 6.62
C THR A 544 28.25 1.88 6.72
N MET A 545 27.54 1.56 5.65
CA MET A 545 26.82 0.29 5.56
C MET A 545 27.81 -0.83 5.21
N ASP A 546 28.41 -1.49 6.19
CA ASP A 546 29.33 -2.62 5.96
C ASP A 546 29.17 -3.80 6.93
N LYS A 547 28.15 -3.74 7.79
CA LYS A 547 27.84 -4.76 8.80
C LYS A 547 26.65 -5.65 8.44
N ALA A 548 26.04 -5.42 7.28
CA ALA A 548 24.91 -6.18 6.81
C ALA A 548 25.16 -6.81 5.43
N ALA A 549 24.52 -7.96 5.21
CA ALA A 549 24.21 -8.44 3.87
C ALA A 549 22.84 -7.84 3.47
N VAL A 550 22.85 -6.88 2.55
CA VAL A 550 21.62 -6.27 2.04
C VAL A 550 21.28 -6.92 0.71
N ASN A 551 20.19 -7.69 0.66
CA ASN A 551 19.83 -8.50 -0.49
C ASN A 551 18.60 -7.93 -1.17
N VAL A 552 18.78 -7.47 -2.41
CA VAL A 552 17.69 -7.04 -3.29
C VAL A 552 17.45 -8.13 -4.33
N THR A 553 16.34 -8.85 -4.24
CA THR A 553 16.07 -9.97 -5.14
C THR A 553 14.71 -9.89 -5.81
N ASP A 554 14.62 -10.37 -7.05
CA ASP A 554 13.35 -10.55 -7.77
C ASP A 554 12.53 -9.27 -7.86
N THR A 555 13.18 -8.12 -7.89
CA THR A 555 12.51 -6.82 -7.78
C THR A 555 12.30 -6.21 -9.17
N ASP A 556 11.09 -5.71 -9.41
CA ASP A 556 10.75 -4.98 -10.63
C ASP A 556 10.76 -3.49 -10.34
N ILE A 557 11.51 -2.74 -11.12
CA ILE A 557 11.62 -1.28 -11.05
C ILE A 557 11.07 -0.73 -12.36
N LEU A 558 9.86 -0.21 -12.31
CA LEU A 558 9.06 0.13 -13.48
C LEU A 558 8.87 1.65 -13.56
N ASP A 559 9.17 2.21 -14.72
CA ASP A 559 8.87 3.61 -15.06
C ASP A 559 9.39 4.63 -14.01
N SER A 560 10.61 4.45 -13.51
CA SER A 560 11.16 5.31 -12.45
C SER A 560 11.25 6.78 -12.87
N SER A 561 10.93 7.73 -11.99
CA SER A 561 10.92 9.16 -12.37
C SER A 561 12.31 9.74 -12.62
N TYR A 562 13.34 9.10 -12.07
CA TYR A 562 14.75 9.43 -12.31
C TYR A 562 15.55 8.15 -12.44
N ALA A 563 16.54 7.92 -11.57
CA ALA A 563 17.32 6.70 -11.59
C ALA A 563 16.55 5.52 -10.99
N ALA A 564 16.85 4.30 -11.43
CA ALA A 564 16.28 3.11 -10.79
C ALA A 564 16.95 2.80 -9.44
N ILE A 565 18.29 2.69 -9.42
CA ILE A 565 19.06 2.34 -8.22
C ILE A 565 20.05 3.46 -7.88
N HIS A 566 20.10 3.90 -6.63
CA HIS A 566 20.89 5.05 -6.19
C HIS A 566 21.68 4.83 -4.89
N PHE A 567 22.93 5.29 -4.83
CA PHE A 567 23.80 5.27 -3.65
C PHE A 567 24.35 6.65 -3.31
N VAL A 568 24.23 7.06 -2.05
CA VAL A 568 24.54 8.43 -1.60
C VAL A 568 24.99 8.53 -0.13
N SER A 569 25.58 9.68 0.21
CA SER A 569 25.91 10.17 1.55
C SER A 569 26.96 9.36 2.31
N GLY A 570 27.73 8.50 1.64
CA GLY A 570 28.79 7.74 2.29
C GLY A 570 29.05 6.39 1.64
N THR A 571 29.96 5.64 2.23
CA THR A 571 30.36 4.35 1.67
C THR A 571 29.34 3.26 1.99
N THR A 572 28.86 2.59 0.95
CA THR A 572 27.95 1.45 1.06
C THR A 572 28.65 0.17 0.60
N LYS A 573 28.55 -0.91 1.37
CA LYS A 573 29.12 -2.23 1.09
C LYS A 573 28.10 -3.32 1.40
N GLY A 574 28.36 -4.54 0.93
CA GLY A 574 27.56 -5.71 1.29
C GLY A 574 26.17 -5.76 0.66
N VAL A 575 25.91 -4.93 -0.37
CA VAL A 575 24.66 -4.94 -1.11
C VAL A 575 24.77 -5.90 -2.29
N SER A 576 23.78 -6.77 -2.46
CA SER A 576 23.68 -7.68 -3.60
C SER A 576 22.33 -7.53 -4.31
N PHE A 577 22.36 -7.56 -5.64
CA PHE A 577 21.17 -7.55 -6.49
C PHE A 577 21.11 -8.84 -7.29
N SER A 578 19.96 -9.52 -7.25
CA SER A 578 19.72 -10.74 -8.01
C SER A 578 18.36 -10.74 -8.70
N ARG A 579 18.31 -10.97 -10.02
CA ARG A 579 17.05 -11.00 -10.80
C ARG A 579 16.24 -9.71 -10.63
N VAL A 580 16.87 -8.57 -10.91
CA VAL A 580 16.23 -7.26 -10.84
C VAL A 580 15.95 -6.79 -12.26
N ASN A 581 14.69 -6.50 -12.55
CA ASN A 581 14.29 -5.93 -13.83
C ASN A 581 14.07 -4.44 -13.70
N ILE A 582 14.77 -3.66 -14.50
CA ILE A 582 14.60 -2.22 -14.66
C ILE A 582 13.98 -2.00 -16.05
N ASP A 583 12.75 -1.51 -16.08
CA ASP A 583 11.99 -1.25 -17.31
C ASP A 583 11.36 0.14 -17.25
N GLY A 584 12.00 1.10 -17.92
CA GLY A 584 11.61 2.50 -17.86
C GLY A 584 12.31 3.24 -16.72
N THR A 585 13.15 4.21 -17.07
CA THR A 585 13.69 5.18 -16.11
C THR A 585 13.75 6.56 -16.75
N GLY A 586 13.51 7.62 -15.98
CA GLY A 586 13.65 8.99 -16.47
C GLY A 586 15.10 9.31 -16.85
N THR A 587 16.07 8.77 -16.10
CA THR A 587 17.50 9.07 -16.32
C THR A 587 18.33 7.79 -16.41
N PHE A 588 18.90 7.34 -15.30
CA PHE A 588 19.92 6.30 -15.24
C PHE A 588 19.32 4.96 -14.80
N ALA A 589 19.94 3.85 -15.17
CA ALA A 589 19.69 2.59 -14.48
C ALA A 589 20.34 2.62 -13.09
N LEU A 590 21.61 3.05 -13.04
CA LEU A 590 22.41 3.09 -11.82
C LEU A 590 22.97 4.50 -11.59
N GLN A 591 22.84 5.00 -10.37
CA GLN A 591 23.32 6.30 -9.95
C GLN A 591 24.21 6.16 -8.72
N PHE A 592 25.47 6.59 -8.83
CA PHE A 592 26.44 6.54 -7.75
C PHE A 592 26.99 7.94 -7.46
N ASN A 593 26.46 8.55 -6.41
CA ASN A 593 26.97 9.80 -5.87
C ASN A 593 28.10 9.56 -4.87
N ASP A 594 28.11 8.39 -4.23
CA ASP A 594 29.12 8.01 -3.23
C ASP A 594 29.64 6.57 -3.41
N PRO A 595 30.80 6.21 -2.81
CA PRO A 595 31.42 4.90 -2.97
C PRO A 595 30.48 3.73 -2.64
N ALA A 596 30.42 2.76 -3.55
CA ALA A 596 29.63 1.56 -3.38
C ALA A 596 30.45 0.30 -3.74
N GLN A 597 30.36 -0.72 -2.89
CA GLN A 597 30.89 -2.06 -3.13
C GLN A 597 29.74 -3.06 -3.13
N LEU A 598 29.39 -3.58 -4.31
CA LEU A 598 28.17 -4.38 -4.48
C LEU A 598 28.34 -5.48 -5.52
N SER A 599 27.41 -6.45 -5.52
CA SER A 599 27.31 -7.49 -6.54
C SER A 599 25.98 -7.42 -7.29
N MET A 600 26.00 -7.66 -8.60
CA MET A 600 24.81 -7.66 -9.46
C MET A 600 24.80 -8.91 -10.34
N ALA A 601 23.73 -9.70 -10.30
CA ALA A 601 23.53 -10.87 -11.16
C ALA A 601 22.08 -10.91 -11.67
N GLY A 602 21.88 -11.10 -12.98
CA GLY A 602 20.54 -11.06 -13.56
C GLY A 602 19.86 -9.69 -13.42
N VAL A 603 20.63 -8.60 -13.40
CA VAL A 603 20.07 -7.24 -13.39
C VAL A 603 19.95 -6.75 -14.83
N THR A 604 18.73 -6.61 -15.32
CA THR A 604 18.46 -6.21 -16.71
C THR A 604 17.88 -4.81 -16.74
N ALA A 605 18.38 -3.95 -17.62
CA ALA A 605 17.86 -2.60 -17.83
C ALA A 605 17.44 -2.39 -19.28
N LYS A 606 16.26 -1.81 -19.51
CA LYS A 606 15.78 -1.39 -20.84
C LYS A 606 14.92 -0.13 -20.71
N ASN A 607 14.62 0.49 -21.84
CA ASN A 607 13.79 1.69 -21.91
C ASN A 607 14.31 2.84 -21.03
N LEU A 608 15.62 3.11 -21.09
CA LEU A 608 16.23 4.18 -20.31
C LEU A 608 15.99 5.54 -20.98
N GLY A 609 15.58 6.52 -20.19
CA GLY A 609 15.33 7.89 -20.63
C GLY A 609 16.60 8.67 -20.98
N PHE A 610 17.77 8.16 -20.57
CA PHE A 610 19.07 8.70 -20.95
C PHE A 610 19.98 7.63 -21.55
N SER A 611 20.78 8.01 -22.54
CA SER A 611 21.60 7.07 -23.33
C SER A 611 22.77 6.48 -22.54
N GLU A 612 23.22 7.17 -21.49
CA GLU A 612 24.22 6.64 -20.59
C GLU A 612 23.53 5.98 -19.39
N PRO A 613 23.70 4.65 -19.18
CA PRO A 613 22.93 3.92 -18.19
C PRO A 613 23.46 4.05 -16.75
N VAL A 614 24.70 4.49 -16.58
CA VAL A 614 25.39 4.55 -15.29
C VAL A 614 25.97 5.94 -15.06
N TYR A 615 25.50 6.62 -14.02
CA TYR A 615 26.10 7.86 -13.51
C TYR A 615 27.10 7.53 -12.40
N SER A 616 28.35 7.98 -12.55
CA SER A 616 29.34 7.97 -11.47
C SER A 616 30.54 8.86 -11.80
N CYS A 617 30.97 9.63 -10.81
CA CYS A 617 32.21 10.43 -10.83
C CYS A 617 33.34 9.82 -9.99
N LEU A 618 33.19 8.57 -9.55
CA LEU A 618 34.01 7.97 -8.49
C LEU A 618 35.31 7.34 -8.98
N GLY A 619 35.45 7.15 -10.30
CA GLY A 619 36.59 6.44 -10.88
C GLY A 619 36.76 5.04 -10.24
N GLY A 620 37.96 4.75 -9.74
CA GLY A 620 38.28 3.47 -9.11
C GLY A 620 37.57 3.19 -7.76
N ASN A 621 36.85 4.17 -7.19
CA ASN A 621 36.12 3.98 -5.93
C ASN A 621 34.74 3.29 -6.11
N LEU A 622 34.34 3.00 -7.35
CA LEU A 622 33.18 2.17 -7.65
C LEU A 622 33.62 0.70 -7.79
N ALA A 623 33.22 -0.14 -6.83
CA ALA A 623 33.60 -1.56 -6.79
C ALA A 623 32.40 -2.45 -7.12
N LEU A 624 32.19 -2.71 -8.41
CA LEU A 624 31.07 -3.52 -8.89
C LEU A 624 31.49 -4.94 -9.30
N THR A 625 31.01 -5.94 -8.57
CA THR A 625 31.15 -7.35 -8.96
C THR A 625 30.01 -7.78 -9.87
N GLN A 626 30.31 -8.09 -11.14
CA GLN A 626 29.30 -8.55 -12.09
C GLN A 626 29.18 -10.08 -12.11
N GLY A 627 28.00 -10.60 -11.79
CA GLY A 627 27.60 -11.98 -12.05
C GLY A 627 26.99 -12.17 -13.45
N ALA A 628 26.51 -13.39 -13.72
CA ALA A 628 25.87 -13.73 -15.00
C ALA A 628 24.50 -13.04 -15.17
N GLY A 629 24.06 -12.87 -16.42
CA GLY A 629 22.70 -12.43 -16.76
C GLY A 629 22.43 -10.93 -16.71
N ASN A 630 23.43 -10.08 -16.43
CA ASN A 630 23.26 -8.62 -16.51
C ASN A 630 23.15 -8.14 -17.97
N SER A 631 22.29 -7.16 -18.23
CA SER A 631 22.13 -6.56 -19.56
C SER A 631 21.67 -5.10 -19.50
N GLY A 632 21.94 -4.33 -20.56
CA GLY A 632 21.44 -2.95 -20.75
C GLY A 632 22.26 -1.84 -20.10
N TRP A 633 23.06 -2.14 -19.09
CA TRP A 633 23.91 -1.17 -18.38
C TRP A 633 25.37 -1.61 -18.28
N ASN A 634 25.60 -2.91 -18.19
CA ASN A 634 26.89 -3.51 -17.83
C ASN A 634 27.96 -3.42 -18.93
N GLY A 635 27.57 -3.42 -20.20
CA GLY A 635 28.51 -3.32 -21.34
C GLY A 635 29.23 -1.98 -21.46
N LYS A 636 28.82 -0.97 -20.68
CA LYS A 636 29.44 0.36 -20.65
C LYS A 636 30.55 0.48 -19.61
N LEU A 637 30.60 -0.42 -18.61
CA LEU A 637 31.61 -0.36 -17.55
C LEU A 637 33.00 -0.79 -18.04
N PRO A 638 34.09 -0.23 -17.47
CA PRO A 638 34.13 0.67 -16.32
C PRO A 638 33.87 2.16 -16.67
N ALA A 639 33.58 2.49 -17.93
CA ALA A 639 33.24 3.86 -18.29
C ALA A 639 31.87 4.25 -17.67
N THR A 640 31.83 5.40 -17.03
CA THR A 640 30.63 5.97 -16.41
C THR A 640 30.42 7.39 -16.87
N TYR A 641 29.17 7.84 -16.89
CA TYR A 641 28.85 9.23 -17.16
C TYR A 641 29.01 10.06 -15.87
N CYS A 642 29.72 11.19 -15.99
CA CYS A 642 29.92 12.18 -14.92
C CYS A 642 29.71 13.60 -15.47
N GLY A 643 28.81 13.73 -16.46
CA GLY A 643 28.48 15.02 -17.07
C GLY A 643 27.33 15.71 -16.34
N GLU A 644 26.76 16.71 -17.01
CA GLU A 644 25.59 17.45 -16.53
C GLU A 644 24.39 16.52 -16.27
N TRP A 645 23.56 16.85 -15.29
CA TRP A 645 22.35 16.10 -15.00
C TRP A 645 21.36 16.16 -16.16
N PRO A 646 20.97 15.01 -16.74
CA PRO A 646 20.01 15.00 -17.83
C PRO A 646 18.63 15.38 -17.31
N LYS A 647 17.86 16.06 -18.16
CA LYS A 647 16.41 16.16 -17.94
C LYS A 647 15.81 14.75 -18.06
N PRO A 648 14.91 14.35 -17.16
CA PRO A 648 14.30 13.04 -17.25
C PRO A 648 13.43 12.94 -18.53
N ASN A 649 13.43 11.75 -19.13
CA ASN A 649 12.57 11.42 -20.27
C ASN A 649 11.75 10.16 -19.96
N TYR A 650 10.43 10.30 -20.01
CA TYR A 650 9.46 9.24 -19.71
C TYR A 650 8.85 8.62 -20.98
N ASP A 651 9.13 9.20 -22.15
CA ASP A 651 8.66 8.64 -23.42
C ASP A 651 9.57 7.49 -23.84
N HIS A 652 9.12 6.29 -23.50
CA HIS A 652 9.82 5.04 -23.74
C HIS A 652 9.37 4.33 -25.03
N GLY A 653 8.47 4.92 -25.83
CA GLY A 653 8.03 4.35 -27.11
C GLY A 653 7.28 3.01 -27.03
N GLY A 654 6.78 2.62 -25.84
CA GLY A 654 6.04 1.38 -25.61
C GLY A 654 5.43 1.31 -24.19
N SER A 655 4.42 0.45 -24.00
CA SER A 655 3.80 0.21 -22.68
C SER A 655 4.80 -0.46 -21.74
N THR A 656 5.07 0.14 -20.59
CA THR A 656 5.79 -0.48 -19.47
C THR A 656 4.88 -1.54 -18.86
N THR A 657 4.93 -2.76 -19.38
CA THR A 657 4.20 -3.90 -18.80
C THR A 657 5.02 -4.49 -17.66
N PRO A 658 4.41 -4.84 -16.50
CA PRO A 658 5.07 -5.67 -15.51
C PRO A 658 5.59 -6.94 -16.19
N PRO A 659 6.86 -7.31 -16.02
CA PRO A 659 7.31 -8.62 -16.44
C PRO A 659 6.56 -9.67 -15.61
N SER A 660 6.20 -10.79 -16.23
CA SER A 660 6.01 -12.04 -15.49
C SER A 660 7.39 -12.50 -14.98
N SER A 661 7.84 -12.00 -13.82
CA SER A 661 9.17 -12.32 -13.31
C SER A 661 9.23 -13.80 -12.87
N PRO A 662 10.24 -14.58 -13.29
CA PRO A 662 10.40 -16.00 -12.95
C PRO A 662 10.99 -16.19 -11.54
N SER A 663 10.55 -17.23 -10.82
CA SER A 663 11.10 -17.62 -9.51
C SER A 663 12.63 -17.87 -9.54
N PRO A 664 13.37 -17.59 -8.45
CA PRO A 664 14.79 -17.94 -8.30
C PRO A 664 15.04 -19.44 -8.28
N THR A 665 15.97 -19.93 -9.09
CA THR A 665 16.61 -21.24 -8.93
C THR A 665 18.00 -21.08 -8.29
N GLY A 666 18.29 -21.84 -7.22
CA GLY A 666 19.62 -21.98 -6.63
C GLY A 666 20.63 -22.69 -7.56
N PRO A 667 21.93 -22.71 -7.22
CA PRO A 667 22.98 -23.11 -8.15
C PRO A 667 23.06 -24.63 -8.36
N GLY A 668 22.81 -25.04 -9.61
CA GLY A 668 23.65 -25.99 -10.36
C GLY A 668 23.32 -27.48 -10.30
N SER A 669 22.55 -27.98 -11.28
CA SER A 669 22.96 -29.02 -12.26
C SER A 669 21.85 -29.22 -13.34
N PRO A 670 22.14 -29.74 -14.54
CA PRO A 670 22.33 -28.99 -15.77
C PRO A 670 21.12 -28.94 -16.73
N SER A 671 21.14 -27.89 -17.56
CA SER A 671 20.46 -27.65 -18.85
C SER A 671 18.93 -27.57 -18.88
N PRO A 672 18.34 -26.37 -19.10
CA PRO A 672 16.91 -26.12 -18.99
C PRO A 672 16.19 -26.27 -20.35
N SER A 673 15.12 -27.05 -20.37
CA SER A 673 14.06 -26.96 -21.38
C SER A 673 12.81 -26.37 -20.72
N THR A 674 12.40 -25.19 -21.17
CA THR A 674 11.01 -24.65 -21.13
C THR A 674 10.41 -24.37 -19.72
N PRO A 675 9.77 -23.20 -19.48
CA PRO A 675 9.26 -22.81 -18.16
C PRO A 675 8.09 -23.72 -17.71
N PRO A 676 7.93 -24.09 -16.42
CA PRO A 676 6.82 -24.94 -16.04
C PRO A 676 5.51 -24.13 -16.01
N ALA A 677 4.65 -24.49 -16.95
CA ALA A 677 3.24 -24.15 -16.99
C ALA A 677 2.48 -25.06 -16.03
N ASP A 678 2.00 -24.59 -14.88
CA ASP A 678 0.92 -25.29 -14.16
C ASP A 678 0.32 -24.50 -12.97
N PRO A 679 -0.55 -23.49 -13.17
CA PRO A 679 -1.27 -22.85 -12.06
C PRO A 679 -2.25 -23.83 -11.39
N ASP A 680 -2.33 -23.83 -10.05
CA ASP A 680 -3.36 -24.59 -9.32
C ASP A 680 -4.74 -23.99 -9.58
N LEU A 681 -5.57 -24.75 -10.28
CA LEU A 681 -6.91 -24.40 -10.70
C LEU A 681 -7.93 -24.42 -9.54
N ALA A 682 -7.62 -25.15 -8.46
CA ALA A 682 -8.52 -25.37 -7.33
C ALA A 682 -8.35 -24.35 -6.19
N LYS A 683 -7.21 -23.64 -6.12
CA LYS A 683 -6.94 -22.65 -5.07
C LYS A 683 -8.01 -21.55 -5.01
N GLY A 684 -8.56 -21.32 -3.81
CA GLY A 684 -9.58 -20.32 -3.49
C GLY A 684 -10.95 -20.59 -4.11
N ARG A 685 -11.18 -21.78 -4.68
CA ARG A 685 -12.43 -22.11 -5.37
C ARG A 685 -13.55 -22.49 -4.41
N PRO A 686 -14.83 -22.26 -4.78
CA PRO A 686 -15.96 -22.75 -4.01
C PRO A 686 -15.89 -24.27 -3.85
N VAL A 687 -16.18 -24.74 -2.64
CA VAL A 687 -16.11 -26.15 -2.29
C VAL A 687 -17.34 -26.57 -1.50
N THR A 688 -17.80 -27.80 -1.74
CA THR A 688 -18.90 -28.42 -0.99
C THR A 688 -18.47 -29.76 -0.45
N GLU A 689 -18.98 -30.14 0.71
CA GLU A 689 -18.63 -31.36 1.42
C GLU A 689 -19.86 -32.16 1.84
N THR A 690 -19.67 -33.43 2.17
CA THR A 690 -20.72 -34.25 2.77
C THR A 690 -20.93 -33.95 4.25
N SER A 691 -19.85 -33.66 4.97
CA SER A 691 -19.86 -33.22 6.37
C SER A 691 -18.49 -32.67 6.76
N HIS A 692 -18.43 -32.02 7.91
CA HIS A 692 -17.19 -31.78 8.63
C HIS A 692 -17.36 -32.03 10.13
N THR A 693 -16.26 -32.08 10.86
CA THR A 693 -16.24 -32.04 12.33
C THR A 693 -15.69 -30.71 12.83
N GLN A 694 -16.25 -30.21 13.92
CA GLN A 694 -15.80 -28.98 14.58
C GLN A 694 -15.71 -27.79 13.62
N VAL A 695 -14.52 -27.21 13.47
CA VAL A 695 -14.25 -26.05 12.62
C VAL A 695 -13.55 -26.44 11.32
N TYR A 696 -13.34 -27.74 11.03
CA TYR A 696 -12.51 -28.21 9.90
C TYR A 696 -13.33 -28.35 8.62
N ASP A 697 -13.95 -27.25 8.19
CA ASP A 697 -14.74 -27.19 6.96
C ASP A 697 -13.89 -27.31 5.68
N ALA A 698 -14.55 -27.64 4.56
CA ALA A 698 -13.88 -27.93 3.30
C ALA A 698 -13.15 -26.76 2.65
N ALA A 699 -13.42 -25.50 3.01
CA ALA A 699 -12.71 -24.35 2.42
C ALA A 699 -11.20 -24.41 2.73
N LYS A 700 -10.84 -25.06 3.84
CA LYS A 700 -9.46 -25.31 4.28
C LYS A 700 -8.70 -26.33 3.45
N ALA A 701 -9.34 -27.00 2.50
CA ALA A 701 -8.64 -27.87 1.56
C ALA A 701 -8.25 -27.14 0.27
N VAL A 702 -8.57 -25.85 0.13
CA VAL A 702 -8.29 -25.06 -1.08
C VAL A 702 -7.80 -23.64 -0.75
N ASP A 703 -7.50 -23.33 0.51
CA ASP A 703 -7.07 -22.00 0.94
C ASP A 703 -5.59 -21.72 0.62
N GLY A 704 -4.82 -22.76 0.29
CA GLY A 704 -3.39 -22.66 0.02
C GLY A 704 -2.55 -22.57 1.30
N ASP A 705 -3.13 -22.85 2.47
CA ASP A 705 -2.41 -23.03 3.73
C ASP A 705 -2.33 -24.52 4.10
N ALA A 706 -1.15 -25.10 3.92
CA ALA A 706 -0.93 -26.50 4.26
C ALA A 706 -1.11 -26.81 5.76
N ASN A 707 -1.21 -25.82 6.66
CA ASN A 707 -1.40 -26.04 8.11
C ASN A 707 -2.88 -26.09 8.54
N THR A 708 -3.80 -25.65 7.69
CA THR A 708 -5.24 -25.86 7.88
C THR A 708 -5.64 -27.19 7.24
N TYR A 709 -6.83 -27.69 7.55
CA TYR A 709 -7.36 -28.88 6.88
C TYR A 709 -8.87 -28.97 7.00
N TRP A 710 -9.44 -29.66 6.02
CA TRP A 710 -10.77 -30.23 6.08
C TRP A 710 -10.74 -31.57 6.82
N GLU A 711 -11.72 -31.84 7.68
CA GLU A 711 -11.97 -33.15 8.28
C GLU A 711 -13.46 -33.48 8.29
N SER A 712 -13.83 -34.59 7.67
CA SER A 712 -15.21 -35.09 7.66
C SER A 712 -15.69 -35.60 9.02
N ALA A 713 -16.98 -35.87 9.20
CA ALA A 713 -17.48 -36.56 10.39
C ALA A 713 -16.82 -37.94 10.60
N ASN A 714 -16.48 -38.26 11.85
CA ASN A 714 -15.81 -39.50 12.23
C ASN A 714 -16.70 -40.73 12.06
N ASN A 715 -16.12 -41.84 11.59
CA ASN A 715 -16.76 -43.14 11.37
C ASN A 715 -17.93 -43.11 10.37
N ALA A 716 -17.94 -42.15 9.45
CA ALA A 716 -19.06 -41.90 8.53
C ALA A 716 -18.71 -42.11 7.04
N PHE A 717 -17.65 -42.86 6.71
CA PHE A 717 -17.31 -43.14 5.31
C PHE A 717 -18.47 -43.82 4.54
N PRO A 718 -18.67 -43.51 3.24
CA PRO A 718 -17.87 -42.62 2.42
C PRO A 718 -18.15 -41.13 2.68
N GLN A 719 -17.11 -40.31 2.56
CA GLN A 719 -17.19 -38.85 2.69
C GLN A 719 -16.63 -38.21 1.42
N SER A 720 -17.19 -37.07 1.01
CA SER A 720 -16.80 -36.40 -0.24
C SER A 720 -16.56 -34.91 -0.05
N ILE A 721 -15.62 -34.40 -0.83
CA ILE A 721 -15.32 -32.98 -1.03
C ILE A 721 -15.34 -32.69 -2.54
N THR A 722 -16.00 -31.62 -2.94
CA THR A 722 -16.20 -31.23 -4.35
C THR A 722 -15.79 -29.79 -4.57
N VAL A 723 -14.82 -29.56 -5.46
CA VAL A 723 -14.34 -28.22 -5.83
C VAL A 723 -14.97 -27.78 -7.15
N ASP A 724 -15.50 -26.55 -7.21
CA ASP A 724 -15.96 -25.88 -8.44
C ASP A 724 -14.84 -25.00 -9.02
N LEU A 725 -14.23 -25.42 -10.12
CA LEU A 725 -13.16 -24.67 -10.82
C LEU A 725 -13.64 -23.35 -11.47
N GLY A 726 -14.93 -23.02 -11.35
CA GLY A 726 -15.58 -21.81 -11.85
C GLY A 726 -15.97 -21.87 -13.33
N SER A 727 -15.34 -22.75 -14.10
CA SER A 727 -15.68 -23.04 -15.51
C SER A 727 -15.07 -24.40 -15.91
N VAL A 728 -15.44 -24.93 -17.07
CA VAL A 728 -14.84 -26.17 -17.58
C VAL A 728 -13.36 -25.93 -17.87
N ARG A 729 -12.48 -26.73 -17.27
CA ARG A 729 -11.02 -26.68 -17.41
C ARG A 729 -10.47 -28.04 -17.81
N SER A 730 -9.36 -28.03 -18.52
CA SER A 730 -8.55 -29.23 -18.73
C SER A 730 -7.72 -29.49 -17.47
N VAL A 731 -7.75 -30.71 -16.95
CA VAL A 731 -7.06 -31.08 -15.70
C VAL A 731 -6.25 -32.36 -15.96
N GLY A 732 -4.94 -32.30 -15.75
CA GLY A 732 -4.02 -33.42 -15.94
C GLY A 732 -3.69 -34.18 -14.67
N ARG A 733 -3.64 -33.48 -13.53
CA ARG A 733 -3.31 -34.09 -12.25
C ARG A 733 -3.96 -33.37 -11.08
N LEU A 734 -4.17 -34.11 -10.00
CA LEU A 734 -4.46 -33.55 -8.68
C LEU A 734 -3.24 -33.72 -7.79
N VAL A 735 -3.07 -32.80 -6.85
CA VAL A 735 -2.13 -32.96 -5.74
C VAL A 735 -2.92 -32.79 -4.46
N LEU A 736 -2.93 -33.85 -3.68
CA LEU A 736 -3.58 -33.87 -2.38
C LEU A 736 -2.51 -33.78 -1.31
N LYS A 737 -2.76 -33.02 -0.24
CA LYS A 737 -1.85 -32.91 0.89
C LYS A 737 -2.54 -33.14 2.22
N LEU A 738 -1.73 -33.48 3.21
CA LEU A 738 -2.03 -33.40 4.63
C LEU A 738 -1.08 -32.40 5.29
N PRO A 739 -1.39 -31.90 6.50
CA PRO A 739 -0.53 -30.97 7.18
C PRO A 739 0.95 -31.39 7.26
N PRO A 740 1.90 -30.49 6.95
CA PRO A 740 3.31 -30.83 6.72
C PRO A 740 4.11 -31.09 8.00
N ALA A 741 3.54 -30.87 9.18
CA ALA A 741 4.24 -31.06 10.46
C ALA A 741 4.53 -32.55 10.77
N THR A 742 5.62 -32.82 11.50
CA THR A 742 5.96 -34.16 12.04
C THR A 742 4.88 -34.76 12.96
N ALA A 743 3.84 -33.99 13.32
CA ALA A 743 2.70 -34.44 14.12
C ALA A 743 1.74 -35.40 13.38
N TRP A 744 1.72 -35.41 12.05
CA TRP A 744 0.82 -36.27 11.27
C TRP A 744 1.58 -37.45 10.67
N GLY A 745 1.49 -38.61 11.34
CA GLY A 745 2.14 -39.84 10.90
C GLY A 745 1.67 -40.33 9.52
N ALA A 746 2.54 -41.13 8.87
CA ALA A 746 2.28 -41.72 7.56
C ALA A 746 0.97 -42.51 7.53
N ARG A 747 0.16 -42.31 6.49
CA ARG A 747 -1.15 -42.94 6.35
C ARG A 747 -1.56 -43.14 4.91
N THR A 748 -2.56 -43.97 4.69
CA THR A 748 -3.17 -44.19 3.39
C THR A 748 -4.64 -43.79 3.46
N GLN A 749 -5.08 -42.94 2.53
CA GLN A 749 -6.50 -42.69 2.31
C GLN A 749 -6.97 -43.39 1.03
N THR A 750 -8.02 -44.19 1.12
CA THR A 750 -8.64 -44.88 -0.01
C THR A 750 -9.71 -43.97 -0.60
N LEU A 751 -9.52 -43.52 -1.84
CA LEU A 751 -10.43 -42.59 -2.50
C LEU A 751 -10.56 -42.84 -4.00
N SER A 752 -11.67 -42.37 -4.55
CA SER A 752 -11.92 -42.24 -6.00
C SER A 752 -12.00 -40.77 -6.40
N VAL A 753 -11.79 -40.49 -7.69
CA VAL A 753 -11.91 -39.13 -8.26
C VAL A 753 -13.02 -39.14 -9.32
N LEU A 754 -13.95 -38.21 -9.19
CA LEU A 754 -15.09 -38.02 -10.08
C LEU A 754 -15.03 -36.62 -10.71
N GLY A 755 -15.50 -36.50 -11.95
CA GLY A 755 -15.58 -35.24 -12.70
C GLY A 755 -17.01 -34.96 -13.21
N SER A 756 -17.39 -33.68 -13.26
CA SER A 756 -18.67 -33.22 -13.79
C SER A 756 -18.55 -31.81 -14.39
N THR A 757 -19.33 -31.50 -15.42
CA THR A 757 -19.44 -30.14 -15.97
C THR A 757 -20.60 -29.34 -15.37
N ASP A 758 -21.55 -30.00 -14.69
CA ASP A 758 -22.84 -29.45 -14.27
C ASP A 758 -23.17 -29.64 -12.78
N ASN A 759 -22.30 -30.32 -12.02
CA ASN A 759 -22.47 -30.68 -10.61
C ASN A 759 -23.64 -31.66 -10.34
N GLY A 760 -24.20 -32.27 -11.38
CA GLY A 760 -25.28 -33.26 -11.30
C GLY A 760 -24.82 -34.65 -11.70
N SER A 761 -24.38 -34.80 -12.96
CA SER A 761 -23.91 -36.08 -13.49
C SER A 761 -22.40 -36.22 -13.33
N TYR A 762 -21.95 -37.26 -12.63
CA TYR A 762 -20.52 -37.50 -12.37
C TYR A 762 -19.99 -38.72 -13.13
N GLY A 763 -18.90 -38.52 -13.86
CA GLY A 763 -18.10 -39.59 -14.46
C GLY A 763 -16.91 -39.96 -13.56
N GLN A 764 -16.52 -41.23 -13.56
CA GLN A 764 -15.34 -41.69 -12.82
C GLN A 764 -14.06 -41.37 -13.59
N LEU A 765 -13.19 -40.55 -12.99
CA LEU A 765 -11.87 -40.21 -13.51
C LEU A 765 -10.81 -41.17 -12.99
N LEU A 766 -10.85 -41.51 -11.70
CA LEU A 766 -9.99 -42.53 -11.10
C LEU A 766 -10.81 -43.45 -10.20
N ALA A 767 -10.62 -44.77 -10.38
CA ALA A 767 -11.23 -45.79 -9.54
C ALA A 767 -10.71 -45.72 -8.09
N SER A 768 -11.50 -46.21 -7.14
CA SER A 768 -11.14 -46.19 -5.73
C SER A 768 -9.88 -47.02 -5.45
N ARG A 769 -8.87 -46.39 -4.85
CA ARG A 769 -7.64 -47.05 -4.38
C ARG A 769 -6.98 -46.25 -3.25
N GLY A 770 -6.05 -46.88 -2.53
CA GLY A 770 -5.26 -46.23 -1.49
C GLY A 770 -4.20 -45.28 -2.07
N TYR A 771 -4.10 -44.09 -1.49
CA TYR A 771 -3.01 -43.12 -1.71
C TYR A 771 -2.28 -42.84 -0.41
N THR A 772 -0.97 -43.05 -0.42
CA THR A 772 -0.11 -42.85 0.75
C THR A 772 0.31 -41.39 0.88
N PHE A 773 0.17 -40.86 2.09
CA PHE A 773 0.69 -39.58 2.53
C PHE A 773 1.78 -39.88 3.56
N ASP A 774 3.03 -39.65 3.16
CA ASP A 774 4.21 -39.91 4.00
C ASP A 774 4.91 -38.57 4.32
N PRO A 775 5.09 -38.20 5.60
CA PRO A 775 5.83 -37.01 5.99
C PRO A 775 7.23 -36.93 5.39
N ALA A 776 7.90 -38.07 5.16
CA ALA A 776 9.21 -38.12 4.52
C ALA A 776 9.19 -37.60 3.07
N THR A 777 8.01 -37.57 2.45
CA THR A 777 7.76 -37.05 1.09
C THR A 777 6.90 -35.78 1.09
N GLY A 778 6.74 -35.14 2.26
CA GLY A 778 5.97 -33.92 2.43
C GLY A 778 4.47 -34.11 2.60
N ASN A 779 4.02 -35.30 3.05
CA ASN A 779 2.60 -35.60 3.28
C ASN A 779 1.73 -35.29 2.06
N ARG A 780 2.20 -35.74 0.89
CA ARG A 780 1.65 -35.37 -0.43
C ARG A 780 1.40 -36.60 -1.28
N ALA A 781 0.25 -36.64 -1.95
CA ALA A 781 -0.09 -37.63 -2.98
C ALA A 781 -0.42 -36.94 -4.30
N THR A 782 0.24 -37.34 -5.39
CA THR A 782 -0.05 -36.82 -6.75
C THR A 782 -0.82 -37.86 -7.55
N LEU A 783 -1.95 -37.44 -8.12
CA LEU A 783 -2.89 -38.28 -8.85
C LEU A 783 -2.96 -37.83 -10.31
N THR A 784 -2.37 -38.58 -11.22
CA THR A 784 -2.52 -38.34 -12.66
C THR A 784 -3.92 -38.75 -13.12
N LEU A 785 -4.62 -37.85 -13.79
CA LEU A 785 -5.95 -38.09 -14.35
C LEU A 785 -5.85 -38.67 -15.78
N PRO A 786 -6.90 -39.31 -16.30
CA PRO A 786 -6.93 -39.71 -17.71
C PRO A 786 -6.66 -38.54 -18.65
N ALA A 787 -5.95 -38.82 -19.75
CA ALA A 787 -5.67 -37.81 -20.78
C ALA A 787 -6.98 -37.16 -21.29
N ASN A 788 -6.95 -35.86 -21.56
CA ASN A 788 -8.09 -35.05 -22.01
C ASN A 788 -9.25 -34.91 -21.00
N THR A 789 -8.98 -35.13 -19.70
CA THR A 789 -9.98 -34.83 -18.66
C THR A 789 -10.35 -33.36 -18.71
N THR A 790 -11.61 -33.07 -19.04
CA THR A 790 -12.20 -31.73 -19.01
C THR A 790 -13.38 -31.73 -18.05
N THR A 791 -13.32 -30.88 -17.04
CA THR A 791 -14.32 -30.85 -15.97
C THR A 791 -14.42 -29.46 -15.36
N ARG A 792 -15.57 -29.15 -14.76
CA ARG A 792 -15.72 -27.95 -13.91
C ARG A 792 -15.69 -28.32 -12.43
N TYR A 793 -16.29 -29.46 -12.08
CA TYR A 793 -16.39 -29.95 -10.74
C TYR A 793 -15.49 -31.17 -10.57
N LEU A 794 -14.63 -31.15 -9.56
CA LEU A 794 -13.82 -32.30 -9.17
C LEU A 794 -14.29 -32.78 -7.80
N ARG A 795 -14.65 -34.05 -7.68
CA ARG A 795 -15.08 -34.66 -6.41
C ARG A 795 -14.16 -35.79 -6.01
N LEU A 796 -13.65 -35.73 -4.78
CA LEU A 796 -13.04 -36.88 -4.13
C LEU A 796 -14.13 -37.59 -3.34
N THR A 797 -14.17 -38.92 -3.41
CA THR A 797 -14.97 -39.75 -2.51
C THR A 797 -14.05 -40.71 -1.79
N VAL A 798 -13.88 -40.49 -0.48
CA VAL A 798 -12.98 -41.22 0.41
C VAL A 798 -13.77 -42.29 1.16
N THR A 799 -13.27 -43.52 1.18
CA THR A 799 -13.91 -44.69 1.80
C THR A 799 -13.12 -45.26 2.98
N ALA A 800 -11.84 -44.91 3.15
CA ALA A 800 -11.03 -45.31 4.30
C ALA A 800 -9.86 -44.36 4.52
N ASN A 801 -9.39 -44.26 5.76
CA ASN A 801 -8.15 -43.58 6.15
C ASN A 801 -7.49 -44.39 7.27
N THR A 802 -6.22 -44.77 7.12
CA THR A 802 -5.52 -45.61 8.11
C THR A 802 -5.02 -44.83 9.33
N GLY A 803 -4.96 -43.50 9.26
CA GLY A 803 -4.44 -42.64 10.33
C GLY A 803 -5.52 -42.07 11.25
N TRP A 804 -6.77 -41.97 10.79
CA TRP A 804 -7.89 -41.38 11.52
C TRP A 804 -9.24 -41.86 10.93
N PRO A 805 -10.34 -41.99 11.69
CA PRO A 805 -11.61 -42.47 11.16
C PRO A 805 -12.41 -41.41 10.37
N ALA A 806 -11.75 -40.52 9.64
CA ALA A 806 -12.37 -39.47 8.79
C ALA A 806 -11.53 -39.17 7.54
N ALA A 807 -12.14 -38.58 6.52
CA ALA A 807 -11.45 -38.01 5.37
C ALA A 807 -10.77 -36.70 5.79
N GLN A 808 -9.51 -36.51 5.40
CA GLN A 808 -8.73 -35.33 5.79
C GLN A 808 -7.91 -34.80 4.61
N PHE A 809 -7.93 -33.49 4.34
CA PHE A 809 -7.03 -32.87 3.35
C PHE A 809 -6.68 -31.45 3.78
N SER A 810 -5.40 -31.10 3.78
CA SER A 810 -4.96 -29.71 3.87
C SER A 810 -4.94 -29.01 2.52
N GLU A 811 -4.72 -29.77 1.44
CA GLU A 811 -4.83 -29.22 0.09
C GLU A 811 -5.46 -30.23 -0.87
N PHE A 812 -6.29 -29.71 -1.76
CA PHE A 812 -6.85 -30.31 -2.94
C PHE A 812 -6.51 -29.38 -4.11
N GLU A 813 -5.32 -29.58 -4.66
CA GLU A 813 -4.84 -28.83 -5.81
C GLU A 813 -5.21 -29.56 -7.11
N ALA A 814 -5.52 -28.81 -8.16
CA ALA A 814 -5.82 -29.32 -9.50
C ALA A 814 -4.98 -28.58 -10.54
N TYR A 815 -4.42 -29.31 -11.48
CA TYR A 815 -3.42 -28.78 -12.40
C TYR A 815 -3.73 -29.19 -13.83
N ALA A 816 -3.39 -28.36 -14.82
CA ALA A 816 -3.59 -28.66 -16.23
C ALA A 816 -2.68 -29.81 -16.71
N PRO A 817 -2.99 -30.47 -17.85
CA PRO A 817 -2.17 -31.55 -18.42
C PRO A 817 -0.78 -31.18 -18.88
#